data_AF-A0A9F5MS24-F1
#
_entry.id   AF-A0A9F5MS24-F1
#
_cell.length_a   1.000
_cell.length_b   1.000
_cell.length_c   1.000
_cell.angle_alpha   90.00
_cell.angle_beta   90.00
_cell.angle_gamma   90.00
#
_symmetry.space_group_name_H-M   'P 1'
#
loop_
_entity.id
_entity.type
_entity.pdbx_description
1 polymer ?
#
loop_
_entity_poly.entity_id
_entity_poly.type
_entity_poly.pdbx_seq_one_letter_code
_entity_poly.pdbx_strand_id
1 'polypeptide(L)'
;MPLELLRGSLRVLKNSLPSHLEKVGLEHLQLGRDYADQYIQDIITVTGFSLSKSASEHSRHCCQVEVSDEASSTIYICTRSSRTMTGAETVAMHVAPQYTYTPLNHLKNGTVVNLYGAVKFFKPPYLSKGTDYCSVVTIVDQSSVKLVCSFFNAVRDALPHIYRIGDIVRFHRIKIKEFNNQMHGISGSGFAALTFDGTIGAPVIPRTSSKTFSFTDEDKKTVEDLRIWVASNLPNPAPTKKLCDIQPPMFFEFTCQLVGKAKVDGSSYLLKVWDGTKCRFPSWNVLIGEDDLEGDGCRIRQLKHLTVDVVAFDNHVQVAKLLKIGEFITMYSLHVKTQSSDVVQFLLHGGTGHGRGIAVLPENHPDIKELKSFMDTIDLTESEGSERTSPELENSYSLLRSCVERCQQLSVTVLTDHQHFDVTTLNTIRMSKIPQHYRIRAKMLKFEPKKLHQSVKLHCPQCNSLQEVPDGTELDSVLREASATCSDPDLQSILFCKSVVWDTENQGQRRVAVHFVEHNELLQNPEDSLVFLEGGTLNEILKFSKTFKGIIPVTSKEDCLVLLDLSVPYFWQGNMQYYGCKHCSDPKVLASLSCLAAQENPSWEHTSIAQVLGIVPLQYVFVMKFTLDDGTGTLDVFLLDHKKFFQIPASEVLINNIFQENMERIMNKLCPAGKTLNDLPWLECFIKSYYVRDGTEKLLCYQIFDTTVAEDV
;
A
#
# COMPACT_ATOMS: atom_id res chain seq x y z
N MET A 1 11.23 -36.97 -1.37
CA MET A 1 11.94 -38.12 -1.97
C MET A 1 10.96 -38.87 -2.88
N PRO A 2 11.36 -39.38 -4.06
CA PRO A 2 10.52 -40.34 -4.76
C PRO A 2 10.52 -41.65 -3.99
N LEU A 3 9.33 -42.12 -3.58
CA LEU A 3 9.16 -43.43 -2.95
C LEU A 3 9.02 -44.48 -4.06
N GLU A 4 9.98 -45.38 -4.18
CA GLU A 4 9.89 -46.53 -5.09
C GLU A 4 9.21 -47.69 -4.35
N LEU A 5 8.01 -48.07 -4.78
CA LEU A 5 7.23 -49.13 -4.13
C LEU A 5 7.66 -50.51 -4.65
N LEU A 6 8.48 -51.22 -3.89
CA LEU A 6 8.81 -52.62 -4.18
C LEU A 6 7.73 -53.55 -3.61
N ARG A 7 6.98 -54.27 -4.46
CA ARG A 7 6.03 -55.31 -4.04
C ARG A 7 6.66 -56.70 -4.22
N GLY A 8 6.74 -57.46 -3.13
CA GLY A 8 7.21 -58.85 -3.15
C GLY A 8 6.89 -59.60 -1.85
N SER A 9 6.92 -60.93 -1.91
CA SER A 9 6.76 -61.81 -0.73
C SER A 9 7.90 -61.59 0.28
N LEU A 10 7.57 -61.58 1.59
CA LEU A 10 8.50 -61.31 2.69
C LEU A 10 9.75 -62.21 2.69
N ARG A 11 9.66 -63.41 2.10
CA ARG A 11 10.79 -64.34 1.96
C ARG A 11 11.78 -63.95 0.86
N VAL A 12 11.34 -63.19 -0.14
CA VAL A 12 12.19 -62.74 -1.27
C VAL A 12 13.02 -61.52 -0.87
N LEU A 13 12.42 -60.58 -0.13
CA LEU A 13 13.09 -59.35 0.33
C LEU A 13 14.20 -59.61 1.36
N LYS A 14 14.03 -60.60 2.26
CA LYS A 14 15.07 -60.96 3.26
C LYS A 14 16.39 -61.44 2.62
N ASN A 15 16.33 -62.03 1.43
CA ASN A 15 17.51 -62.56 0.73
C ASN A 15 18.10 -61.57 -0.29
N SER A 16 17.49 -60.39 -0.48
CA SER A 16 17.92 -59.37 -1.43
C SER A 16 18.30 -58.04 -0.79
N LEU A 17 18.27 -57.94 0.55
CA LEU A 17 18.70 -56.74 1.26
C LEU A 17 20.23 -56.63 1.22
N PRO A 18 20.79 -55.47 0.81
CA PRO A 18 22.22 -55.24 0.85
C PRO A 18 22.78 -55.44 2.27
N SER A 19 23.94 -56.10 2.37
CA SER A 19 24.58 -56.46 3.65
C SER A 19 25.05 -55.27 4.50
N HIS A 20 24.86 -54.04 4.04
CA HIS A 20 25.22 -52.80 4.72
C HIS A 20 24.05 -52.14 5.47
N LEU A 21 22.86 -52.77 5.49
CA LEU A 21 21.69 -52.26 6.21
C LEU A 21 21.61 -52.85 7.62
N GLU A 22 21.46 -51.97 8.61
CA GLU A 22 21.31 -52.34 10.03
C GLU A 22 19.84 -52.27 10.44
N LYS A 23 19.39 -53.24 11.24
CA LYS A 23 18.01 -53.27 11.76
C LYS A 23 17.93 -52.39 13.00
N VAL A 24 17.07 -51.39 12.98
CA VAL A 24 16.82 -50.52 14.13
C VAL A 24 15.42 -50.79 14.68
N GLY A 25 15.33 -51.14 15.96
CA GLY A 25 14.06 -51.33 16.68
C GLY A 25 13.34 -49.99 16.89
N LEU A 26 12.03 -49.97 16.70
CA LEU A 26 11.19 -48.77 16.85
C LEU A 26 11.22 -48.23 18.28
N GLU A 27 11.50 -49.07 19.28
CA GLU A 27 11.69 -48.68 20.69
C GLU A 27 12.80 -47.64 20.92
N HIS A 28 13.68 -47.42 19.94
CA HIS A 28 14.80 -46.48 20.03
C HIS A 28 14.55 -45.12 19.36
N LEU A 29 13.35 -44.89 18.78
CA LEU A 29 12.99 -43.63 18.10
C LEU A 29 11.89 -42.90 18.89
N GLN A 30 12.11 -41.61 19.19
CA GLN A 30 11.11 -40.78 19.87
C GLN A 30 10.15 -40.13 18.87
N LEU A 31 8.84 -40.19 19.15
CA LEU A 31 7.81 -39.55 18.33
C LEU A 31 8.03 -38.03 18.25
N GLY A 32 8.00 -37.45 17.04
CA GLY A 32 8.06 -36.00 16.83
C GLY A 32 9.46 -35.39 16.67
N ARG A 33 10.54 -36.18 16.63
CA ARG A 33 11.89 -35.71 16.26
C ARG A 33 12.24 -36.03 14.80
N ASP A 34 12.97 -35.12 14.17
CA ASP A 34 13.59 -35.35 12.87
C ASP A 34 14.97 -36.02 13.05
N TYR A 35 15.13 -37.21 12.46
CA TYR A 35 16.35 -38.01 12.52
C TYR A 35 17.10 -38.05 11.17
N ALA A 36 16.69 -37.24 10.19
CA ALA A 36 17.28 -37.20 8.84
C ALA A 36 18.81 -37.01 8.86
N ASP A 37 19.32 -36.19 9.77
CA ASP A 37 20.75 -35.86 9.83
C ASP A 37 21.60 -36.85 10.64
N GLN A 38 20.98 -37.72 11.44
CA GLN A 38 21.70 -38.57 12.39
C GLN A 38 22.07 -39.95 11.83
N TYR A 39 21.33 -40.46 10.84
CA TYR A 39 21.54 -41.83 10.33
C TYR A 39 21.35 -42.05 8.81
N ILE A 40 20.97 -41.04 7.99
CA ILE A 40 20.46 -41.30 6.63
C ILE A 40 21.37 -40.71 5.54
N GLN A 41 22.12 -41.58 4.84
CA GLN A 41 22.78 -41.29 3.56
C GLN A 41 22.08 -42.06 2.43
N ASP A 42 20.87 -41.66 2.03
CA ASP A 42 20.23 -42.03 0.75
C ASP A 42 19.07 -43.07 0.75
N ILE A 43 19.05 -44.18 1.51
CA ILE A 43 17.95 -45.17 1.42
C ILE A 43 17.43 -45.63 2.79
N ILE A 44 16.12 -45.48 3.02
CA ILE A 44 15.38 -46.05 4.17
C ILE A 44 14.44 -47.12 3.63
N THR A 45 14.51 -48.35 4.15
CA THR A 45 13.56 -49.41 3.81
C THR A 45 12.62 -49.65 4.98
N VAL A 46 11.33 -49.39 4.78
CA VAL A 46 10.28 -49.65 5.77
C VAL A 46 9.47 -50.86 5.34
N THR A 47 9.32 -51.83 6.23
CA THR A 47 8.54 -53.06 5.98
C THR A 47 7.42 -53.18 7.02
N GLY A 48 6.26 -53.70 6.63
CA GLY A 48 5.12 -53.94 7.54
C GLY A 48 4.26 -52.72 7.88
N PHE A 49 4.29 -51.65 7.07
CA PHE A 49 3.54 -50.41 7.27
C PHE A 49 2.11 -50.46 6.71
N SER A 50 1.21 -49.64 7.26
CA SER A 50 -0.11 -49.32 6.70
C SER A 50 -0.08 -47.98 5.96
N LEU A 51 -0.97 -47.81 4.98
CA LEU A 51 -1.15 -46.56 4.24
C LEU A 51 -2.50 -45.94 4.64
N SER A 52 -2.48 -44.74 5.19
CA SER A 52 -3.69 -43.97 5.52
C SER A 52 -3.84 -42.74 4.62
N LYS A 53 -5.07 -42.24 4.50
CA LYS A 53 -5.39 -41.11 3.62
C LYS A 53 -5.19 -39.81 4.40
N SER A 54 -4.44 -38.86 3.84
CA SER A 54 -4.15 -37.59 4.50
C SER A 54 -5.44 -36.81 4.79
N ALA A 55 -5.60 -36.32 6.02
CA ALA A 55 -6.82 -35.64 6.50
C ALA A 55 -6.87 -34.13 6.22
N SER A 56 -5.90 -33.53 5.52
CA SER A 56 -5.93 -32.09 5.18
C SER A 56 -5.81 -31.83 3.67
N GLU A 57 -6.72 -31.00 3.15
CA GLU A 57 -6.82 -30.60 1.73
C GLU A 57 -5.61 -29.76 1.22
N HIS A 58 -4.65 -29.43 2.09
CA HIS A 58 -3.48 -28.59 1.76
C HIS A 58 -2.13 -29.30 1.89
N SER A 59 -2.11 -30.61 2.13
CA SER A 59 -0.85 -31.38 2.13
C SER A 59 -0.47 -31.82 0.71
N ARG A 60 0.81 -31.62 0.32
CA ARG A 60 1.35 -31.97 -1.02
C ARG A 60 1.38 -33.48 -1.35
N HIS A 61 0.87 -34.35 -0.46
CA HIS A 61 0.92 -35.80 -0.60
C HIS A 61 -0.41 -36.46 -0.19
N CYS A 62 -0.91 -37.37 -1.03
CA CYS A 62 -2.25 -37.96 -0.93
C CYS A 62 -2.39 -39.13 0.06
N CYS A 63 -1.28 -39.69 0.55
CA CYS A 63 -1.25 -40.78 1.51
C CYS A 63 -0.11 -40.62 2.52
N GLN A 64 -0.33 -41.08 3.75
CA GLN A 64 0.65 -41.12 4.83
C GLN A 64 0.99 -42.59 5.16
N VAL A 65 2.26 -42.84 5.48
CA VAL A 65 2.75 -44.15 5.91
C VAL A 65 2.62 -44.22 7.43
N GLU A 66 1.85 -45.18 7.92
CA GLU A 66 1.67 -45.48 9.34
C GLU A 66 2.49 -46.73 9.71
N VAL A 67 3.24 -46.61 10.79
CA VAL A 67 4.16 -47.64 11.28
C VAL A 67 3.72 -47.97 12.71
N SER A 68 3.44 -49.25 13.00
CA SER A 68 2.95 -49.71 14.30
C SER A 68 3.72 -50.93 14.78
N ASP A 69 4.05 -50.97 16.07
CA ASP A 69 4.72 -52.11 16.72
C ASP A 69 3.86 -53.38 16.70
N GLU A 70 2.53 -53.22 16.77
CA GLU A 70 1.56 -54.32 16.74
C GLU A 70 1.48 -54.99 15.36
N ALA A 71 1.84 -54.24 14.30
CA ALA A 71 1.85 -54.70 12.92
C ALA A 71 3.18 -55.33 12.48
N SER A 72 4.14 -55.55 13.40
CA SER A 72 5.49 -56.03 13.12
C SER A 72 6.27 -55.17 12.10
N SER A 73 6.00 -53.86 12.10
CA SER A 73 6.73 -52.91 11.28
C SER A 73 8.23 -52.89 11.63
N THR A 74 9.10 -52.89 10.62
CA THR A 74 10.57 -52.82 10.83
C THR A 74 11.20 -51.81 9.88
N ILE A 75 12.03 -50.91 10.42
CA ILE A 75 12.80 -49.92 9.68
C ILE A 75 14.26 -50.39 9.57
N TYR A 76 14.79 -50.39 8.35
CA TYR A 76 16.20 -50.66 8.07
C TYR A 76 16.89 -49.36 7.65
N ILE A 77 18.01 -49.06 8.30
CA ILE A 77 18.77 -47.82 8.08
C ILE A 77 20.22 -48.19 7.73
N CYS A 78 20.79 -47.53 6.73
CA CYS A 78 22.20 -47.68 6.40
C CYS A 78 23.04 -46.83 7.35
N THR A 79 23.61 -47.43 8.40
CA THR A 79 24.45 -46.71 9.37
C THR A 79 25.89 -46.57 8.87
N ARG A 80 26.53 -45.46 9.22
CA ARG A 80 27.90 -45.13 8.83
C ARG A 80 28.89 -45.97 9.64
N SER A 81 29.23 -47.16 9.17
CA SER A 81 30.30 -47.95 9.78
C SER A 81 31.65 -47.24 9.61
N SER A 82 32.30 -46.93 10.74
CA SER A 82 33.73 -46.68 10.83
C SER A 82 34.48 -47.93 10.41
N ARG A 83 34.96 -47.98 9.17
CA ARG A 83 35.90 -49.00 8.70
C ARG A 83 37.20 -48.91 9.52
N THR A 84 37.33 -49.81 10.49
CA THR A 84 38.62 -50.22 11.06
C THR A 84 39.41 -50.95 9.98
N MET A 85 40.54 -50.34 9.59
CA MET A 85 41.52 -50.91 8.68
C MET A 85 42.21 -52.12 9.32
N THR A 86 41.98 -53.31 8.77
CA THR A 86 42.97 -54.41 8.82
C THR A 86 42.84 -55.22 7.54
N GLY A 87 43.93 -55.31 6.78
CA GLY A 87 44.02 -56.17 5.58
C GLY A 87 44.35 -55.41 4.30
N ALA A 88 45.65 -55.36 4.01
CA ALA A 88 46.31 -54.95 2.77
C ALA A 88 45.46 -54.93 1.50
N GLU A 89 45.10 -53.75 1.01
CA GLU A 89 44.74 -53.54 -0.40
C GLU A 89 45.29 -52.20 -0.92
N THR A 90 45.90 -52.31 -2.09
CA THR A 90 46.35 -51.29 -3.03
C THR A 90 45.76 -49.89 -2.86
N VAL A 91 46.65 -48.90 -2.84
CA VAL A 91 46.39 -47.46 -2.88
C VAL A 91 45.47 -47.13 -4.07
N ALA A 92 44.15 -47.08 -3.82
CA ALA A 92 43.20 -46.38 -4.67
C ALA A 92 43.12 -44.94 -4.16
N MET A 93 43.87 -44.05 -4.81
CA MET A 93 43.67 -42.61 -4.66
C MET A 93 42.19 -42.29 -4.94
N HIS A 94 41.54 -41.54 -4.05
CA HIS A 94 40.26 -40.92 -4.35
C HIS A 94 40.43 -39.96 -5.54
N VAL A 95 40.06 -40.43 -6.74
CA VAL A 95 39.99 -39.57 -7.93
C VAL A 95 38.82 -38.61 -7.72
N ALA A 96 39.11 -37.31 -7.67
CA ALA A 96 38.08 -36.28 -7.63
C ALA A 96 37.17 -36.43 -8.87
N PRO A 97 35.83 -36.29 -8.74
CA PRO A 97 34.92 -36.38 -9.88
C PRO A 97 35.30 -35.34 -10.94
N GLN A 98 35.60 -35.81 -12.15
CA GLN A 98 35.97 -34.96 -13.28
C GLN A 98 34.72 -34.33 -13.89
N TYR A 99 34.54 -33.03 -13.71
CA TYR A 99 33.41 -32.29 -14.29
C TYR A 99 33.78 -31.69 -15.64
N THR A 100 32.89 -31.81 -16.62
CA THR A 100 33.01 -31.12 -17.91
C THR A 100 32.26 -29.79 -17.86
N TYR A 101 32.93 -28.70 -18.25
CA TYR A 101 32.35 -27.36 -18.31
C TYR A 101 32.06 -26.96 -19.76
N THR A 102 30.85 -26.46 -20.00
CA THR A 102 30.38 -26.08 -21.34
C THR A 102 30.49 -24.57 -21.52
N PRO A 103 31.18 -24.08 -22.57
CA PRO A 103 31.19 -22.66 -22.94
C PRO A 103 29.80 -22.13 -23.30
N LEU A 104 29.57 -20.82 -23.09
CA LEU A 104 28.24 -20.22 -23.23
C LEU A 104 27.73 -20.21 -24.68
N ASN A 105 28.63 -20.18 -25.68
CA ASN A 105 28.29 -20.28 -27.10
C ASN A 105 27.87 -21.69 -27.55
N HIS A 106 28.08 -22.72 -26.73
CA HIS A 106 27.75 -24.12 -27.04
C HIS A 106 26.51 -24.65 -26.29
N LEU A 107 25.77 -23.76 -25.62
CA LEU A 107 24.59 -24.14 -24.85
C LEU A 107 23.45 -24.58 -25.77
N LYS A 108 22.72 -25.64 -25.35
CA LYS A 108 21.58 -26.19 -26.09
C LYS A 108 20.32 -26.22 -25.22
N ASN A 109 19.17 -25.94 -25.82
CA ASN A 109 17.89 -25.92 -25.10
C ASN A 109 17.59 -27.30 -24.48
N GLY A 110 17.06 -27.31 -23.26
CA GLY A 110 16.66 -28.53 -22.55
C GLY A 110 17.81 -29.30 -21.88
N THR A 111 19.05 -28.83 -21.99
CA THR A 111 20.22 -29.48 -21.38
C THR A 111 20.45 -29.06 -19.93
N VAL A 112 21.14 -29.91 -19.17
CA VAL A 112 21.66 -29.61 -17.84
C VAL A 112 23.18 -29.65 -17.93
N VAL A 113 23.84 -28.53 -17.65
CA VAL A 113 25.28 -28.36 -17.87
C VAL A 113 25.98 -27.82 -16.64
N ASN A 114 27.31 -27.91 -16.63
CA ASN A 114 28.16 -27.16 -15.72
C ASN A 114 28.85 -26.07 -16.52
N LEU A 115 29.00 -24.88 -15.97
CA LEU A 115 29.62 -23.77 -16.66
C LEU A 115 30.34 -22.82 -15.71
N TYR A 116 31.22 -22.01 -16.28
CA TYR A 116 31.80 -20.84 -15.66
C TYR A 116 31.34 -19.59 -16.41
N GLY A 117 31.32 -18.46 -15.72
CA GLY A 117 31.14 -17.17 -16.35
C GLY A 117 31.49 -16.03 -15.41
N ALA A 118 31.73 -14.86 -15.98
CA ALA A 118 31.87 -13.60 -15.30
C ALA A 118 30.52 -12.86 -15.24
N VAL A 119 30.21 -12.26 -14.09
CA VAL A 119 28.99 -11.49 -13.89
C VAL A 119 29.08 -10.18 -14.67
N LYS A 120 28.15 -9.98 -15.60
CA LYS A 120 27.98 -8.72 -16.34
C LYS A 120 26.92 -7.81 -15.72
N PHE A 121 25.91 -8.41 -15.09
CA PHE A 121 24.83 -7.71 -14.41
C PHE A 121 24.21 -8.65 -13.38
N PHE A 122 23.76 -8.13 -12.25
CA PHE A 122 23.01 -8.93 -11.28
C PHE A 122 21.99 -8.09 -10.54
N LYS A 123 20.99 -8.77 -9.98
CA LYS A 123 20.05 -8.25 -8.99
C LYS A 123 20.32 -8.99 -7.69
N PRO A 124 20.63 -8.29 -6.58
CA PRO A 124 20.74 -8.92 -5.27
C PRO A 124 19.47 -9.70 -4.93
N PRO A 125 19.56 -10.77 -4.10
CA PRO A 125 18.39 -11.54 -3.70
C PRO A 125 17.23 -10.67 -3.19
N TYR A 126 16.05 -10.83 -3.80
CA TYR A 126 14.82 -10.11 -3.46
C TYR A 126 13.65 -11.07 -3.33
N LEU A 127 12.63 -10.73 -2.54
CA LEU A 127 11.45 -11.57 -2.42
C LEU A 127 10.67 -11.56 -3.75
N SER A 128 10.36 -12.75 -4.28
CA SER A 128 9.51 -12.87 -5.47
C SER A 128 8.03 -12.58 -5.11
N LYS A 129 7.14 -12.58 -6.12
CA LYS A 129 5.69 -12.51 -5.86
C LYS A 129 5.14 -13.77 -5.17
N GLY A 130 5.90 -14.87 -5.14
CA GLY A 130 5.57 -16.10 -4.43
C GLY A 130 6.17 -16.12 -3.02
N THR A 131 6.47 -17.33 -2.52
CA THR A 131 7.10 -17.53 -1.20
C THR A 131 8.62 -17.47 -1.22
N ASP A 132 9.23 -17.60 -2.40
CA ASP A 132 10.67 -17.82 -2.53
C ASP A 132 11.42 -16.52 -2.85
N TYR A 133 12.70 -16.46 -2.47
CA TYR A 133 13.62 -15.44 -2.92
C TYR A 133 14.06 -15.69 -4.37
N CYS A 134 14.24 -14.62 -5.13
CA CYS A 134 14.73 -14.63 -6.49
C CYS A 134 16.06 -13.86 -6.59
N SER A 135 17.01 -14.41 -7.35
CA SER A 135 18.22 -13.70 -7.78
C SER A 135 18.37 -13.85 -9.29
N VAL A 136 18.67 -12.75 -9.98
CA VAL A 136 18.84 -12.73 -11.44
C VAL A 136 20.24 -12.27 -11.76
N VAL A 137 20.96 -13.05 -12.55
CA VAL A 137 22.37 -12.84 -12.88
C VAL A 137 22.56 -13.01 -14.36
N THR A 138 23.16 -12.02 -15.03
CA THR A 138 23.62 -12.15 -16.41
C THR A 138 25.10 -12.42 -16.41
N ILE A 139 25.51 -13.52 -17.01
CA ILE A 139 26.91 -13.93 -17.12
C ILE A 139 27.40 -13.91 -18.56
N VAL A 140 28.71 -13.77 -18.71
CA VAL A 140 29.44 -13.86 -19.97
C VAL A 140 30.71 -14.69 -19.76
N ASP A 141 31.26 -15.28 -20.81
CA ASP A 141 32.54 -15.96 -20.80
C ASP A 141 33.42 -15.43 -21.94
N GLN A 142 34.55 -16.09 -22.23
CA GLN A 142 35.45 -15.70 -23.30
C GLN A 142 34.78 -15.65 -24.69
N SER A 143 33.65 -16.33 -24.90
CA SER A 143 32.88 -16.27 -26.14
C SER A 143 32.03 -14.99 -26.28
N SER A 144 31.96 -14.17 -25.22
CA SER A 144 31.15 -12.95 -25.12
C SER A 144 29.63 -13.16 -25.29
N VAL A 145 29.16 -14.40 -25.31
CA VAL A 145 27.73 -14.75 -25.30
C VAL A 145 27.16 -14.45 -23.92
N LYS A 146 25.96 -13.85 -23.89
CA LYS A 146 25.25 -13.51 -22.65
C LYS A 146 24.31 -14.63 -22.27
N LEU A 147 24.34 -15.07 -21.01
CA LEU A 147 23.35 -15.98 -20.45
C LEU A 147 22.66 -15.32 -19.26
N VAL A 148 21.33 -15.19 -19.32
CA VAL A 148 20.52 -14.68 -18.20
C VAL A 148 20.09 -15.85 -17.34
N CYS A 149 20.56 -15.87 -16.09
CA CYS A 149 20.28 -16.90 -15.11
C CYS A 149 19.29 -16.38 -14.06
N SER A 150 18.26 -17.18 -13.74
CA SER A 150 17.28 -16.88 -12.69
C SER A 150 17.25 -18.00 -11.67
N PHE A 151 17.51 -17.65 -10.41
CA PHE A 151 17.61 -18.58 -9.29
C PHE A 151 16.48 -18.33 -8.31
N PHE A 152 15.86 -19.41 -7.85
CA PHE A 152 14.76 -19.36 -6.87
C PHE A 152 15.08 -20.28 -5.70
N ASN A 153 14.93 -19.77 -4.48
CA ASN A 153 15.12 -20.56 -3.27
C ASN A 153 14.33 -19.96 -2.10
N ALA A 154 13.75 -20.81 -1.24
CA ALA A 154 13.06 -20.36 -0.03
C ALA A 154 14.01 -19.68 0.97
N VAL A 155 15.30 -20.04 0.97
CA VAL A 155 16.32 -19.45 1.83
C VAL A 155 17.16 -18.46 1.04
N ARG A 156 17.18 -17.19 1.47
CA ARG A 156 17.95 -16.11 0.83
C ARG A 156 19.43 -16.48 0.67
N ASP A 157 20.06 -16.95 1.75
CA ASP A 157 21.50 -17.24 1.80
C ASP A 157 21.87 -18.51 1.03
N ALA A 158 20.88 -19.26 0.51
CA ALA A 158 21.13 -20.39 -0.38
C ALA A 158 21.34 -19.95 -1.84
N LEU A 159 21.02 -18.70 -2.19
CA LEU A 159 21.24 -18.15 -3.53
C LEU A 159 22.72 -17.78 -3.78
N PRO A 160 23.16 -17.61 -5.04
CA PRO A 160 24.54 -17.26 -5.34
C PRO A 160 24.99 -15.92 -4.72
N HIS A 161 26.11 -15.94 -4.00
CA HIS A 161 26.67 -14.78 -3.27
C HIS A 161 27.50 -13.87 -4.19
N ILE A 162 26.83 -12.99 -4.93
CA ILE A 162 27.46 -12.05 -5.85
C ILE A 162 27.44 -10.66 -5.23
N TYR A 163 28.60 -9.97 -5.25
CA TYR A 163 28.75 -8.65 -4.64
C TYR A 163 29.07 -7.56 -5.64
N ARG A 164 29.68 -7.88 -6.78
CA ARG A 164 30.03 -6.90 -7.81
C ARG A 164 29.98 -7.44 -9.22
N ILE A 165 29.87 -6.53 -10.17
CA ILE A 165 30.09 -6.83 -11.59
C ILE A 165 31.55 -7.24 -11.78
N GLY A 166 31.78 -8.29 -12.56
CA GLY A 166 33.08 -8.91 -12.76
C GLY A 166 33.36 -10.12 -11.87
N ASP A 167 32.56 -10.35 -10.82
CA ASP A 167 32.64 -11.58 -10.01
C ASP A 167 32.56 -12.83 -10.92
N ILE A 168 33.35 -13.85 -10.61
CA ILE A 168 33.34 -15.11 -11.36
C ILE A 168 32.38 -16.08 -10.69
N VAL A 169 31.56 -16.76 -11.48
CA VAL A 169 30.63 -17.77 -10.98
C VAL A 169 30.90 -19.11 -11.65
N ARG A 170 30.70 -20.17 -10.87
CA ARG A 170 30.66 -21.55 -11.31
C ARG A 170 29.31 -22.12 -10.98
N PHE A 171 28.60 -22.58 -11.98
CA PHE A 171 27.31 -23.24 -11.81
C PHE A 171 27.42 -24.71 -12.17
N HIS A 172 26.99 -25.56 -11.25
CA HIS A 172 26.85 -26.99 -11.47
C HIS A 172 25.38 -27.35 -11.62
N ARG A 173 25.10 -28.24 -12.57
CA ARG A 173 23.75 -28.74 -12.89
C ARG A 173 22.74 -27.62 -13.15
N ILE A 174 23.15 -26.57 -13.87
CA ILE A 174 22.24 -25.51 -14.31
C ILE A 174 21.43 -26.00 -15.50
N LYS A 175 20.11 -25.82 -15.45
CA LYS A 175 19.22 -26.22 -16.53
C LYS A 175 19.07 -25.06 -17.52
N ILE A 176 19.26 -25.35 -18.80
CA ILE A 176 19.18 -24.37 -19.87
C ILE A 176 17.83 -24.49 -20.56
N LYS A 177 17.12 -23.37 -20.67
CA LYS A 177 15.80 -23.29 -21.30
C LYS A 177 15.74 -22.07 -22.22
N GLU A 178 15.17 -22.25 -23.40
CA GLU A 178 14.92 -21.16 -24.32
C GLU A 178 13.57 -20.47 -23.99
N PHE A 179 13.58 -19.15 -23.91
CA PHE A 179 12.40 -18.32 -23.71
C PHE A 179 12.54 -17.04 -24.53
N ASN A 180 11.52 -16.66 -25.31
CA ASN A 180 11.53 -15.50 -26.21
C ASN A 180 12.79 -15.42 -27.11
N ASN A 181 13.20 -16.55 -27.70
CA ASN A 181 14.41 -16.69 -28.53
C ASN A 181 15.72 -16.31 -27.82
N GLN A 182 15.75 -16.34 -26.48
CA GLN A 182 16.94 -16.16 -25.67
C GLN A 182 17.17 -17.38 -24.78
N MET A 183 18.44 -17.72 -24.58
CA MET A 183 18.84 -18.81 -23.69
C MET A 183 18.83 -18.31 -22.25
N HIS A 184 18.14 -19.05 -21.38
CA HIS A 184 18.04 -18.79 -19.96
C HIS A 184 18.59 -19.95 -19.13
N GLY A 185 19.34 -19.62 -18.09
CA GLY A 185 19.74 -20.55 -17.05
C GLY A 185 18.73 -20.53 -15.89
N ILE A 186 18.30 -21.69 -15.43
CA ILE A 186 17.41 -21.81 -14.27
C ILE A 186 17.97 -22.83 -13.26
N SER A 187 17.82 -22.53 -11.97
CA SER A 187 18.12 -23.51 -10.91
C SER A 187 17.18 -24.71 -10.99
N GLY A 188 17.74 -25.92 -10.91
CA GLY A 188 17.00 -27.18 -10.87
C GLY A 188 17.43 -28.03 -9.67
N SER A 189 16.94 -29.28 -9.63
CA SER A 189 17.33 -30.24 -8.59
C SER A 189 18.85 -30.49 -8.62
N GLY A 190 19.51 -30.36 -7.47
CA GLY A 190 20.95 -30.51 -7.34
C GLY A 190 21.78 -29.31 -7.82
N PHE A 191 21.17 -28.18 -8.19
CA PHE A 191 21.93 -26.99 -8.55
C PHE A 191 22.87 -26.56 -7.41
N ALA A 192 24.12 -26.23 -7.77
CA ALA A 192 25.09 -25.68 -6.84
C ALA A 192 25.85 -24.52 -7.50
N ALA A 193 26.15 -23.50 -6.70
CA ALA A 193 26.87 -22.31 -7.14
C ALA A 193 28.09 -22.04 -6.26
N LEU A 194 29.22 -21.77 -6.90
CA LEU A 194 30.37 -21.12 -6.28
C LEU A 194 30.54 -19.74 -6.92
N THR A 195 30.85 -18.73 -6.12
CA THR A 195 31.16 -17.40 -6.61
C THR A 195 32.53 -16.94 -6.09
N PHE A 196 33.28 -16.20 -6.89
CA PHE A 196 34.66 -15.81 -6.62
C PHE A 196 34.85 -14.33 -6.94
N ASP A 197 35.74 -13.66 -6.21
CA ASP A 197 36.13 -12.29 -6.52
C ASP A 197 36.69 -12.20 -7.94
N GLY A 198 36.22 -11.22 -8.72
CA GLY A 198 36.65 -10.97 -10.11
C GLY A 198 38.00 -10.27 -10.25
N THR A 199 38.60 -9.80 -9.16
CA THR A 199 39.82 -8.99 -9.18
C THR A 199 41.05 -9.85 -9.47
N ILE A 200 41.93 -9.39 -10.38
CA ILE A 200 43.20 -10.05 -10.67
C ILE A 200 44.07 -10.09 -9.42
N GLY A 201 44.62 -11.26 -9.10
CA GLY A 201 45.48 -11.46 -7.93
C GLY A 201 44.75 -11.63 -6.59
N ALA A 202 43.42 -11.49 -6.55
CA ALA A 202 42.65 -11.78 -5.33
C ALA A 202 42.72 -13.27 -4.96
N PRO A 203 42.63 -13.64 -3.67
CA PRO A 203 42.59 -15.04 -3.25
C PRO A 203 41.45 -15.80 -3.95
N VAL A 204 41.72 -17.03 -4.41
CA VAL A 204 40.70 -17.91 -5.01
C VAL A 204 39.95 -18.64 -3.89
N ILE A 205 39.09 -17.91 -3.21
CA ILE A 205 38.26 -18.43 -2.11
C ILE A 205 36.80 -18.44 -2.58
N PRO A 206 36.14 -19.62 -2.67
CA PRO A 206 34.76 -19.71 -3.09
C PRO A 206 33.81 -19.18 -2.01
N ARG A 207 32.89 -18.32 -2.41
CA ARG A 207 31.70 -17.95 -1.66
C ARG A 207 30.58 -18.94 -2.04
N THR A 208 30.09 -19.70 -1.07
CA THR A 208 29.03 -20.71 -1.31
C THR A 208 28.22 -21.00 -0.06
N SER A 209 26.97 -21.40 -0.29
CA SER A 209 26.06 -21.95 0.72
C SER A 209 26.15 -23.49 0.83
N SER A 210 26.89 -24.12 -0.08
CA SER A 210 27.02 -25.58 -0.13
C SER A 210 27.99 -26.07 0.95
N LYS A 211 27.55 -27.04 1.77
CA LYS A 211 28.38 -27.63 2.84
C LYS A 211 29.63 -28.34 2.31
N THR A 212 29.58 -28.84 1.08
CA THR A 212 30.68 -29.53 0.41
C THR A 212 30.79 -29.08 -1.05
N PHE A 213 32.02 -28.96 -1.55
CA PHE A 213 32.30 -28.68 -2.95
C PHE A 213 33.64 -29.30 -3.35
N SER A 214 33.77 -29.67 -4.62
CA SER A 214 35.05 -30.07 -5.22
C SER A 214 35.65 -28.87 -5.96
N PHE A 215 36.92 -28.59 -5.76
CA PHE A 215 37.65 -27.53 -6.44
C PHE A 215 39.07 -28.02 -6.75
N THR A 216 39.39 -28.07 -8.03
CA THR A 216 40.65 -28.60 -8.58
C THR A 216 41.61 -27.48 -8.98
N ASP A 217 42.87 -27.82 -9.26
CA ASP A 217 43.84 -26.83 -9.76
C ASP A 217 43.45 -26.32 -11.17
N GLU A 218 42.78 -27.14 -11.97
CA GLU A 218 42.19 -26.74 -13.25
C GLU A 218 41.05 -25.73 -13.06
N ASP A 219 40.19 -25.94 -12.05
CA ASP A 219 39.15 -24.99 -11.68
C ASP A 219 39.75 -23.65 -11.25
N LYS A 220 40.85 -23.69 -10.48
CA LYS A 220 41.60 -22.49 -10.05
C LYS A 220 42.14 -21.72 -11.24
N LYS A 221 42.80 -22.42 -12.18
CA LYS A 221 43.31 -21.83 -13.42
C LYS A 221 42.20 -21.19 -14.24
N THR A 222 41.05 -21.86 -14.37
CA THR A 222 39.89 -21.34 -15.10
C THR A 222 39.36 -20.04 -14.50
N VAL A 223 39.32 -19.93 -13.17
CA VAL A 223 38.94 -18.68 -12.47
C VAL A 223 39.95 -17.57 -12.75
N GLU A 224 41.24 -17.86 -12.69
CA GLU A 224 42.31 -16.89 -12.98
C GLU A 224 42.28 -16.40 -14.44
N ASP A 225 42.11 -17.30 -15.40
CA ASP A 225 41.98 -16.98 -16.83
C ASP A 225 40.76 -16.07 -17.08
N LEU A 226 39.64 -16.34 -16.41
CA LEU A 226 38.45 -15.48 -16.51
C LEU A 226 38.66 -14.09 -15.88
N ARG A 227 39.41 -13.97 -14.77
CA ARG A 227 39.74 -12.65 -14.18
C ARG A 227 40.56 -11.80 -15.14
N ILE A 228 41.55 -12.40 -15.80
CA ILE A 228 42.37 -11.74 -16.83
C ILE A 228 41.48 -11.28 -17.99
N TRP A 229 40.58 -12.14 -18.44
CA TRP A 229 39.63 -11.82 -19.51
C TRP A 229 38.68 -10.68 -19.10
N VAL A 230 38.12 -10.72 -17.89
CA VAL A 230 37.23 -9.68 -17.35
C VAL A 230 37.90 -8.32 -17.36
N ALA A 231 39.13 -8.21 -16.85
CA ALA A 231 39.87 -6.96 -16.80
C ALA A 231 40.14 -6.35 -18.19
N SER A 232 40.15 -7.18 -19.24
CA SER A 232 40.40 -6.75 -20.61
C SER A 232 39.12 -6.47 -21.42
N ASN A 233 37.97 -7.05 -21.03
CA ASN A 233 36.77 -7.10 -21.88
C ASN A 233 35.49 -6.55 -21.23
N LEU A 234 35.43 -6.44 -19.89
CA LEU A 234 34.32 -5.78 -19.21
C LEU A 234 34.70 -4.33 -18.85
N PRO A 235 33.74 -3.39 -18.88
CA PRO A 235 33.99 -2.04 -18.37
C PRO A 235 34.48 -2.14 -16.92
N ASN A 236 35.51 -1.38 -16.58
CA ASN A 236 35.94 -1.28 -15.19
C ASN A 236 34.73 -0.91 -14.32
N PRO A 237 34.48 -1.63 -13.22
CA PRO A 237 33.45 -1.23 -12.26
C PRO A 237 33.72 0.21 -11.85
N ALA A 238 32.68 1.06 -11.84
CA ALA A 238 32.84 2.39 -11.30
C ALA A 238 33.25 2.25 -9.82
N PRO A 239 34.26 3.01 -9.35
CA PRO A 239 34.65 2.94 -7.96
C PRO A 239 33.46 3.28 -7.06
N THR A 240 33.26 2.48 -6.00
CA THR A 240 32.29 2.79 -4.94
C THR A 240 32.57 4.18 -4.40
N LYS A 241 31.55 5.03 -4.36
CA LYS A 241 31.70 6.41 -3.89
C LYS A 241 31.43 6.49 -2.39
N LYS A 242 32.24 7.31 -1.70
CA LYS A 242 32.03 7.68 -0.31
C LYS A 242 31.07 8.86 -0.18
N LEU A 243 30.54 9.10 1.02
CA LEU A 243 29.66 10.24 1.31
C LEU A 243 30.33 11.59 1.02
N CYS A 244 31.65 11.70 1.20
CA CYS A 244 32.39 12.93 0.88
C CYS A 244 32.48 13.23 -0.63
N ASP A 245 32.34 12.21 -1.49
CA ASP A 245 32.59 12.29 -2.93
C ASP A 245 31.29 12.36 -3.77
N ILE A 246 30.13 12.41 -3.10
CA ILE A 246 28.84 12.47 -3.78
C ILE A 246 28.67 13.80 -4.52
N GLN A 247 28.02 13.76 -5.67
CA GLN A 247 27.66 14.94 -6.48
C GLN A 247 26.20 14.78 -6.92
N PRO A 248 25.23 15.29 -6.14
CA PRO A 248 23.81 15.19 -6.46
C PRO A 248 23.41 16.01 -7.72
N PRO A 249 22.38 15.58 -8.48
CA PRO A 249 21.66 14.32 -8.36
C PRO A 249 22.43 13.17 -9.03
N MET A 250 22.51 12.01 -8.37
CA MET A 250 23.15 10.83 -8.96
C MET A 250 22.65 9.50 -8.39
N PHE A 251 22.89 8.41 -9.13
CA PHE A 251 22.76 7.04 -8.64
C PHE A 251 24.15 6.46 -8.42
N PHE A 252 24.36 5.77 -7.30
CA PHE A 252 25.65 5.13 -7.00
C PHE A 252 25.51 3.88 -6.13
N GLU A 253 26.58 3.11 -6.05
CA GLU A 253 26.72 2.00 -5.11
C GLU A 253 27.35 2.53 -3.81
N PHE A 254 26.70 2.25 -2.69
CA PHE A 254 27.09 2.78 -1.39
C PHE A 254 27.31 1.64 -0.39
N THR A 255 28.54 1.52 0.11
CA THR A 255 28.93 0.55 1.14
C THR A 255 29.17 1.27 2.46
N CYS A 256 28.46 0.84 3.51
CA CYS A 256 28.44 1.55 4.79
C CYS A 256 28.10 0.61 5.96
N GLN A 257 28.30 1.10 7.17
CA GLN A 257 27.82 0.47 8.40
C GLN A 257 26.41 0.94 8.74
N LEU A 258 25.53 0.01 9.12
CA LEU A 258 24.22 0.32 9.67
C LEU A 258 24.34 0.67 11.16
N VAL A 259 23.93 1.88 11.53
CA VAL A 259 24.05 2.40 12.91
C VAL A 259 22.69 2.45 13.61
N GLY A 260 21.62 2.70 12.85
CA GLY A 260 20.25 2.67 13.35
C GLY A 260 19.26 2.32 12.25
N LYS A 261 18.07 1.86 12.62
CA LYS A 261 16.98 1.60 11.67
C LYS A 261 15.64 1.85 12.34
N ALA A 262 14.62 2.22 11.57
CA ALA A 262 13.29 2.46 12.11
C ALA A 262 12.21 2.25 11.06
N LYS A 263 11.02 1.86 11.51
CA LYS A 263 9.84 1.83 10.66
C LYS A 263 9.32 3.26 10.49
N VAL A 264 9.14 3.71 9.25
CA VAL A 264 8.56 5.03 8.95
C VAL A 264 7.06 4.89 8.69
N ASP A 265 6.67 3.99 7.77
CA ASP A 265 5.26 3.68 7.47
C ASP A 265 5.09 2.18 7.08
N GLY A 266 4.00 1.82 6.41
CA GLY A 266 3.75 0.45 5.93
C GLY A 266 4.58 0.03 4.70
N SER A 267 5.08 1.00 3.95
CA SER A 267 5.74 0.91 2.64
C SER A 267 7.20 1.39 2.62
N SER A 268 7.70 1.95 3.74
CA SER A 268 9.06 2.50 3.84
C SER A 268 9.75 2.18 5.17
N TYR A 269 11.09 2.12 5.12
CA TYR A 269 11.95 1.85 6.27
C TYR A 269 13.15 2.81 6.27
N LEU A 270 13.48 3.38 7.42
CA LEU A 270 14.67 4.21 7.60
C LEU A 270 15.87 3.32 7.92
N LEU A 271 17.00 3.60 7.26
CA LEU A 271 18.33 3.11 7.60
C LEU A 271 19.25 4.31 7.88
N LYS A 272 19.72 4.43 9.11
CA LYS A 272 20.72 5.43 9.51
C LYS A 272 22.11 4.79 9.37
N VAL A 273 22.91 5.32 8.45
CA VAL A 273 24.13 4.66 7.97
C VAL A 273 25.33 5.60 7.93
N TRP A 274 26.54 5.04 7.99
CA TRP A 274 27.80 5.79 7.98
C TRP A 274 28.94 4.99 7.33
N ASP A 275 29.81 5.66 6.56
CA ASP A 275 30.93 5.05 5.82
C ASP A 275 32.32 5.54 6.29
N GLY A 276 32.40 6.15 7.48
CA GLY A 276 33.62 6.80 7.95
C GLY A 276 33.79 8.24 7.46
N THR A 277 33.07 8.71 6.45
CA THR A 277 33.23 10.07 5.92
C THR A 277 32.03 10.96 6.25
N LYS A 278 32.26 12.28 6.24
CA LYS A 278 31.18 13.27 6.38
C LYS A 278 30.63 13.59 5.00
N CYS A 279 29.31 13.54 4.87
CA CYS A 279 28.62 14.03 3.67
C CYS A 279 28.92 15.53 3.47
N ARG A 280 29.36 15.91 2.27
CA ARG A 280 29.70 17.31 1.96
C ARG A 280 28.49 18.25 2.01
N PHE A 281 27.31 17.69 1.79
CA PHE A 281 26.04 18.40 1.81
C PHE A 281 25.27 18.06 3.08
N PRO A 282 24.54 19.02 3.68
CA PRO A 282 23.60 18.71 4.76
C PRO A 282 22.65 17.60 4.33
N SER A 283 22.53 16.52 5.11
CA SER A 283 21.60 15.42 4.83
C SER A 283 20.24 15.71 5.44
N TRP A 284 19.17 15.39 4.70
CA TRP A 284 17.82 15.38 5.24
C TRP A 284 17.69 14.28 6.29
N ASN A 285 17.14 14.64 7.46
CA ASN A 285 16.90 13.70 8.56
C ASN A 285 15.40 13.39 8.65
N VAL A 286 15.04 12.12 8.79
CA VAL A 286 13.65 11.70 8.98
C VAL A 286 13.26 11.97 10.44
N LEU A 287 12.11 12.62 10.65
CA LEU A 287 11.55 12.80 11.99
C LEU A 287 10.97 11.47 12.48
N ILE A 288 11.67 10.84 13.41
CA ILE A 288 11.26 9.60 14.08
C ILE A 288 11.42 9.82 15.58
N GLY A 289 10.46 9.34 16.38
CA GLY A 289 10.58 9.37 17.83
C GLY A 289 11.82 8.61 18.29
N GLU A 290 12.53 9.10 19.31
CA GLU A 290 13.73 8.43 19.81
C GLU A 290 13.45 6.98 20.25
N ASP A 291 12.22 6.69 20.70
CA ASP A 291 11.76 5.37 21.13
C ASP A 291 11.53 4.38 19.97
N ASP A 292 11.28 4.87 18.75
CA ASP A 292 11.02 4.05 17.55
C ASP A 292 12.31 3.71 16.77
N LEU A 293 13.44 4.32 17.14
CA LEU A 293 14.73 4.12 16.49
C LEU A 293 15.49 2.96 17.12
N GLU A 294 15.59 1.85 16.40
CA GLU A 294 16.43 0.73 16.80
C GLU A 294 17.91 1.08 16.59
N GLY A 295 18.71 1.09 17.65
CA GLY A 295 20.15 1.26 17.61
C GLY A 295 20.75 1.71 18.94
N ASP A 296 22.07 1.79 19.01
CA ASP A 296 22.75 2.33 20.20
C ASP A 296 22.64 3.86 20.20
N GLY A 297 21.78 4.40 21.08
CA GLY A 297 21.54 5.84 21.19
C GLY A 297 22.79 6.67 21.52
N CYS A 298 23.78 6.11 22.23
CA CYS A 298 25.05 6.79 22.48
C CYS A 298 25.86 6.90 21.20
N ARG A 299 25.99 5.80 20.45
CA ARG A 299 26.69 5.77 19.16
C ARG A 299 26.00 6.62 18.10
N ILE A 300 24.67 6.64 18.05
CA ILE A 300 23.89 7.48 17.14
C ILE A 300 24.10 8.98 17.45
N ARG A 301 24.11 9.37 18.73
CA ARG A 301 24.41 10.75 19.14
C ARG A 301 25.83 11.16 18.81
N GLN A 302 26.80 10.29 19.06
CA GLN A 302 28.21 10.52 18.73
C GLN A 302 28.41 10.72 17.22
N LEU A 303 27.68 9.98 16.39
CA LEU A 303 27.77 10.03 14.93
C LEU A 303 26.77 11.00 14.26
N LYS A 304 26.05 11.83 15.03
CA LYS A 304 24.92 12.65 14.55
C LYS A 304 25.22 13.49 13.30
N HIS A 305 26.44 14.00 13.16
CA HIS A 305 26.86 14.83 12.03
C HIS A 305 27.62 14.07 10.92
N LEU A 306 27.75 12.76 11.08
CA LEU A 306 28.46 11.85 10.18
C LEU A 306 27.51 10.84 9.52
N THR A 307 26.41 10.50 10.19
CA THR A 307 25.39 9.60 9.62
C THR A 307 24.51 10.29 8.60
N VAL A 308 24.02 9.52 7.62
CA VAL A 308 22.95 9.93 6.71
C VAL A 308 21.75 9.01 6.84
N ASP A 309 20.57 9.56 6.57
CA ASP A 309 19.31 8.84 6.58
C ASP A 309 18.98 8.37 5.16
N VAL A 310 18.91 7.04 5.00
CA VAL A 310 18.49 6.40 3.75
C VAL A 310 17.10 5.82 3.93
N VAL A 311 16.17 6.23 3.07
CA VAL A 311 14.80 5.68 3.08
C VAL A 311 14.66 4.60 2.00
N ALA A 312 14.33 3.38 2.43
CA ALA A 312 14.12 2.22 1.58
C ALA A 312 12.63 1.92 1.39
N PHE A 313 12.18 1.77 0.13
CA PHE A 313 10.77 1.61 -0.23
C PHE A 313 10.41 0.19 -0.69
N ASP A 314 9.12 -0.14 -0.60
CA ASP A 314 8.47 -1.31 -1.19
C ASP A 314 9.14 -2.65 -0.83
N ASN A 315 9.63 -3.38 -1.84
CA ASN A 315 10.26 -4.70 -1.69
C ASN A 315 11.56 -4.68 -0.87
N HIS A 316 12.15 -3.49 -0.62
CA HIS A 316 13.34 -3.37 0.21
C HIS A 316 13.03 -3.34 1.71
N VAL A 317 11.77 -3.04 2.10
CA VAL A 317 11.35 -2.95 3.51
C VAL A 317 11.59 -4.26 4.26
N GLN A 318 11.30 -5.41 3.64
CA GLN A 318 11.52 -6.69 4.28
C GLN A 318 13.00 -6.98 4.55
N VAL A 319 13.87 -6.61 3.60
CA VAL A 319 15.32 -6.76 3.79
C VAL A 319 15.79 -5.82 4.89
N ALA A 320 15.35 -4.56 4.88
CA ALA A 320 15.66 -3.56 5.90
C ALA A 320 15.26 -4.00 7.33
N LYS A 321 14.09 -4.64 7.47
CA LYS A 321 13.63 -5.22 8.75
C LYS A 321 14.57 -6.30 9.29
N LEU A 322 15.13 -7.14 8.41
CA LEU A 322 15.99 -8.27 8.79
C LEU A 322 17.44 -7.88 9.09
N LEU A 323 17.88 -6.68 8.70
CA LEU A 323 19.24 -6.19 8.98
C LEU A 323 19.48 -6.04 10.47
N LYS A 324 20.68 -6.37 10.93
CA LYS A 324 21.10 -6.15 12.32
C LYS A 324 21.94 -4.88 12.44
N ILE A 325 21.76 -4.16 13.53
CA ILE A 325 22.58 -2.97 13.82
C ILE A 325 24.05 -3.39 13.96
N GLY A 326 24.95 -2.59 13.36
CA GLY A 326 26.38 -2.84 13.28
C GLY A 326 26.82 -3.61 12.03
N GLU A 327 25.90 -4.22 11.27
CA GLU A 327 26.23 -4.90 10.02
C GLU A 327 26.71 -3.95 8.93
N PHE A 328 27.58 -4.47 8.07
CA PHE A 328 28.05 -3.76 6.89
C PHE A 328 27.19 -4.14 5.70
N ILE A 329 26.64 -3.12 5.04
CA ILE A 329 25.70 -3.29 3.93
C ILE A 329 26.18 -2.53 2.71
N THR A 330 25.81 -3.04 1.55
CA THR A 330 25.95 -2.36 0.26
C THR A 330 24.58 -2.15 -0.34
N MET A 331 24.31 -0.91 -0.73
CA MET A 331 23.11 -0.51 -1.45
C MET A 331 23.45 -0.23 -2.91
N TYR A 332 22.81 -0.93 -3.82
CA TYR A 332 23.02 -0.80 -5.26
C TYR A 332 22.02 0.19 -5.85
N SER A 333 22.50 1.06 -6.74
CA SER A 333 21.68 2.09 -7.40
C SER A 333 20.92 2.98 -6.38
N LEU A 334 21.60 3.40 -5.32
CA LEU A 334 21.09 4.36 -4.34
C LEU A 334 20.98 5.74 -4.99
N HIS A 335 19.81 6.37 -4.88
CA HIS A 335 19.54 7.68 -5.47
C HIS A 335 19.82 8.78 -4.45
N VAL A 336 20.67 9.74 -4.81
CA VAL A 336 20.84 10.98 -4.06
C VAL A 336 20.35 12.13 -4.89
N LYS A 337 19.49 12.95 -4.30
CA LYS A 337 18.93 14.15 -4.94
C LYS A 337 19.02 15.35 -4.00
N THR A 338 19.15 16.54 -4.57
CA THR A 338 19.03 17.80 -3.83
C THR A 338 17.56 18.11 -3.60
N GLN A 339 17.17 18.40 -2.36
CA GLN A 339 15.78 18.63 -1.97
C GLN A 339 15.44 20.12 -1.92
N SER A 340 16.31 20.97 -1.35
CA SER A 340 16.15 22.44 -1.24
C SER A 340 17.42 23.07 -0.67
N SER A 341 17.85 24.25 -1.13
CA SER A 341 18.93 25.07 -0.54
C SER A 341 20.15 24.28 -0.02
N ASP A 342 20.73 23.44 -0.89
CA ASP A 342 21.91 22.58 -0.64
C ASP A 342 21.73 21.33 0.26
N VAL A 343 20.50 20.98 0.69
CA VAL A 343 20.24 19.73 1.45
C VAL A 343 20.04 18.52 0.52
N VAL A 344 20.66 17.38 0.84
CA VAL A 344 20.58 16.14 0.07
C VAL A 344 19.75 15.06 0.75
N GLN A 345 18.99 14.31 -0.05
CA GLN A 345 18.17 13.18 0.39
C GLN A 345 18.65 11.87 -0.26
N PHE A 346 18.81 10.82 0.54
CA PHE A 346 19.19 9.48 0.08
C PHE A 346 17.97 8.56 0.01
N LEU A 347 17.69 8.01 -1.17
CA LEU A 347 16.49 7.24 -1.46
C LEU A 347 16.83 5.93 -2.17
N LEU A 348 16.29 4.84 -1.66
CA LEU A 348 16.27 3.55 -2.33
C LEU A 348 14.84 3.25 -2.76
N HIS A 349 14.44 3.76 -3.94
CA HIS A 349 13.06 3.56 -4.42
C HIS A 349 12.78 2.09 -4.69
N GLY A 350 11.50 1.70 -4.71
CA GLY A 350 11.07 0.34 -4.95
C GLY A 350 11.46 -0.24 -6.31
N GLY A 351 11.27 -1.55 -6.39
CA GLY A 351 11.61 -2.40 -7.53
C GLY A 351 13.08 -2.86 -7.52
N THR A 352 13.42 -3.68 -8.51
CA THR A 352 14.79 -4.20 -8.72
C THR A 352 15.36 -3.75 -10.06
N GLY A 353 14.84 -2.64 -10.60
CA GLY A 353 15.33 -2.02 -11.83
C GLY A 353 16.79 -1.59 -11.68
N HIS A 354 17.58 -1.76 -12.74
CA HIS A 354 19.01 -1.40 -12.76
C HIS A 354 19.87 -2.09 -11.68
N GLY A 355 19.48 -3.27 -11.18
CA GLY A 355 20.25 -4.00 -10.18
C GLY A 355 20.05 -3.51 -8.74
N ARG A 356 19.08 -2.63 -8.53
CA ARG A 356 18.79 -2.01 -7.24
C ARG A 356 18.44 -3.02 -6.15
N GLY A 357 19.02 -2.82 -4.98
CA GLY A 357 18.82 -3.69 -3.82
C GLY A 357 19.79 -3.42 -2.69
N ILE A 358 19.64 -4.21 -1.62
CA ILE A 358 20.48 -4.18 -0.42
C ILE A 358 21.14 -5.56 -0.28
N ALA A 359 22.45 -5.60 -0.14
CA ALA A 359 23.21 -6.80 0.22
C ALA A 359 23.95 -6.58 1.54
N VAL A 360 24.10 -7.66 2.31
CA VAL A 360 24.94 -7.68 3.50
C VAL A 360 26.31 -8.20 3.07
N LEU A 361 27.37 -7.47 3.41
CA LEU A 361 28.74 -7.88 3.13
C LEU A 361 29.35 -8.59 4.35
N PRO A 362 30.09 -9.69 4.16
CA PRO A 362 30.74 -10.39 5.25
C PRO A 362 31.94 -9.58 5.75
N GLU A 363 32.27 -9.72 7.04
CA GLU A 363 33.33 -8.91 7.66
C GLU A 363 34.73 -9.16 7.05
N ASN A 364 34.93 -10.32 6.45
CA ASN A 364 36.19 -10.68 5.80
C ASN A 364 36.34 -10.08 4.39
N HIS A 365 35.31 -9.42 3.86
CA HIS A 365 35.31 -8.79 2.55
C HIS A 365 36.37 -7.67 2.49
N PRO A 366 37.17 -7.55 1.41
CA PRO A 366 38.25 -6.57 1.32
C PRO A 366 37.77 -5.14 1.56
N ASP A 367 36.69 -4.72 0.90
CA ASP A 367 36.11 -3.37 1.09
C ASP A 367 35.67 -3.12 2.55
N ILE A 368 35.24 -4.16 3.27
CA ILE A 368 34.81 -4.02 4.68
C ILE A 368 36.02 -3.95 5.60
N LYS A 369 37.10 -4.67 5.32
CA LYS A 369 38.36 -4.53 6.07
C LYS A 369 38.94 -3.13 5.91
N GLU A 370 38.95 -2.60 4.69
CA GLU A 370 39.40 -1.24 4.41
C GLU A 370 38.51 -0.21 5.11
N LEU A 371 37.19 -0.35 5.00
CA LEU A 371 36.22 0.53 5.63
C LEU A 371 36.33 0.49 7.17
N LYS A 372 36.39 -0.69 7.79
CA LYS A 372 36.58 -0.85 9.24
C LYS A 372 37.88 -0.18 9.69
N SER A 373 39.00 -0.49 9.03
CA SER A 373 40.29 0.11 9.35
C SER A 373 40.25 1.64 9.23
N PHE A 374 39.53 2.19 8.25
CA PHE A 374 39.36 3.62 8.10
C PHE A 374 38.50 4.22 9.22
N MET A 375 37.36 3.59 9.54
CA MET A 375 36.47 4.05 10.61
C MET A 375 37.14 4.01 11.99
N ASP A 376 38.01 3.02 12.25
CA ASP A 376 38.75 2.88 13.50
C ASP A 376 39.84 3.95 13.68
N THR A 377 40.31 4.58 12.58
CA THR A 377 41.31 5.68 12.64
C THR A 377 40.71 7.05 12.96
N ILE A 378 39.39 7.17 13.00
CA ILE A 378 38.69 8.43 13.23
C ILE A 378 38.50 8.62 14.74
N ASP A 379 39.25 9.55 15.32
CA ASP A 379 39.11 9.90 16.72
C ASP A 379 37.86 10.78 16.93
N LEU A 380 36.79 10.18 17.48
CA LEU A 380 35.50 10.83 17.68
C LEU A 380 35.50 11.78 18.90
N THR A 381 36.67 12.03 19.53
CA THR A 381 36.82 12.81 20.76
C THR A 381 37.08 14.32 20.57
N GLU A 382 37.35 14.80 19.35
CA GLU A 382 37.69 16.23 19.10
C GLU A 382 36.49 17.18 18.82
N SER A 383 35.23 16.73 18.91
CA SER A 383 34.07 17.56 18.53
C SER A 383 33.51 18.48 19.63
N GLU A 384 34.04 18.47 20.87
CA GLU A 384 33.52 19.31 21.97
C GLU A 384 34.27 20.64 22.19
N GLY A 385 35.20 21.03 21.31
CA GLY A 385 36.14 22.14 21.58
C GLY A 385 36.27 23.22 20.51
N SER A 386 35.18 23.82 20.01
CA SER A 386 35.30 25.11 19.31
C SER A 386 33.99 25.91 19.27
N GLU A 387 33.55 26.40 20.43
CA GLU A 387 32.66 27.55 20.49
C GLU A 387 33.43 28.82 20.12
N ARG A 388 33.27 29.32 18.89
CA ARG A 388 33.51 30.73 18.55
C ARG A 388 32.37 31.26 17.69
N THR A 389 31.39 31.81 18.41
CA THR A 389 30.53 32.96 18.09
C THR A 389 30.28 33.27 16.61
N SER A 390 29.11 32.86 16.11
CA SER A 390 28.33 33.64 15.15
C SER A 390 26.85 33.60 15.59
N PRO A 391 26.09 34.69 15.44
CA PRO A 391 24.78 34.81 16.07
C PRO A 391 23.73 34.00 15.30
N GLU A 392 22.80 33.42 16.06
CA GLU A 392 21.50 32.89 15.64
C GLU A 392 21.49 31.61 14.76
N LEU A 393 21.15 30.48 15.40
CA LEU A 393 20.58 29.31 14.72
C LEU A 393 19.46 28.64 15.53
N GLU A 394 18.66 29.41 16.27
CA GLU A 394 17.38 28.91 16.81
C GLU A 394 16.22 29.01 15.80
N ASN A 395 16.43 29.68 14.66
CA ASN A 395 15.44 29.81 13.58
C ASN A 395 15.47 28.68 12.51
N SER A 396 16.30 27.64 12.70
CA SER A 396 16.40 26.53 11.72
C SER A 396 15.41 25.40 11.96
N TYR A 397 14.89 25.25 13.18
CA TYR A 397 13.91 24.22 13.51
C TYR A 397 12.50 24.55 13.00
N SER A 398 12.23 25.83 12.70
CA SER A 398 10.99 26.31 12.08
C SER A 398 11.03 26.26 10.54
N LEU A 399 12.21 26.41 9.92
CA LEU A 399 12.40 26.28 8.46
C LEU A 399 12.40 24.82 7.97
N LEU A 400 12.71 23.85 8.83
CA LEU A 400 12.75 22.42 8.50
C LEU A 400 11.37 21.76 8.34
N ARG A 401 10.28 22.45 8.70
CA ARG A 401 8.90 21.94 8.52
C ARG A 401 8.32 22.28 7.14
N SER A 402 8.94 23.18 6.38
CA SER A 402 8.33 23.77 5.17
C SER A 402 8.86 23.26 3.82
N CYS A 403 9.83 22.32 3.79
CA CYS A 403 10.45 21.86 2.54
C CYS A 403 10.54 20.32 2.39
N VAL A 404 9.39 19.64 2.51
CA VAL A 404 9.18 18.34 1.82
C VAL A 404 8.91 18.68 0.35
N GLU A 405 9.56 18.08 -0.66
CA GLU A 405 9.11 18.26 -2.05
C GLU A 405 8.87 17.00 -2.92
N ARG A 406 7.67 17.07 -3.53
CA ARG A 406 7.09 16.47 -4.74
C ARG A 406 6.78 14.98 -4.87
N CYS A 407 7.54 14.05 -4.29
CA CYS A 407 7.16 12.61 -4.36
C CYS A 407 6.70 12.01 -3.01
N GLN A 408 6.80 12.79 -1.93
CA GLN A 408 6.50 12.35 -0.56
C GLN A 408 5.68 13.38 0.25
N GLN A 409 5.15 14.43 -0.39
CA GLN A 409 4.14 15.25 0.30
C GLN A 409 2.83 14.49 0.20
N LEU A 410 2.32 14.00 1.33
CA LEU A 410 0.98 13.44 1.43
C LEU A 410 0.02 14.47 0.86
N SER A 411 -0.64 14.11 -0.24
CA SER A 411 -1.79 14.87 -0.69
C SER A 411 -2.89 14.62 0.34
N VAL A 412 -3.50 15.69 0.82
CA VAL A 412 -4.68 15.59 1.69
C VAL A 412 -5.91 15.09 0.93
N THR A 413 -5.75 14.78 -0.35
CA THR A 413 -6.76 14.26 -1.28
C THR A 413 -6.21 13.05 -2.04
N VAL A 414 -7.07 12.07 -2.28
CA VAL A 414 -6.83 10.83 -3.01
C VAL A 414 -7.63 10.85 -4.30
N LEU A 415 -6.97 10.48 -5.40
CA LEU A 415 -7.58 10.32 -6.71
C LEU A 415 -8.33 8.98 -6.76
N THR A 416 -9.62 9.02 -7.10
CA THR A 416 -10.48 7.82 -7.08
C THR A 416 -10.52 7.05 -8.40
N ASP A 417 -9.99 7.63 -9.50
CA ASP A 417 -9.91 6.99 -10.83
C ASP A 417 -8.76 7.61 -11.68
N HIS A 418 -8.58 7.20 -12.93
CA HIS A 418 -7.76 7.86 -13.96
C HIS A 418 -6.27 8.09 -13.63
N GLN A 419 -5.61 7.12 -12.96
CA GLN A 419 -4.20 7.21 -12.51
C GLN A 419 -3.15 7.38 -13.64
N HIS A 420 -3.55 7.25 -14.91
CA HIS A 420 -2.70 7.35 -16.09
C HIS A 420 -2.52 8.78 -16.62
N PHE A 421 -3.23 9.78 -16.07
CA PHE A 421 -3.04 11.17 -16.46
C PHE A 421 -1.78 11.75 -15.80
N ASP A 422 -0.96 12.44 -16.59
CA ASP A 422 0.17 13.23 -16.11
C ASP A 422 -0.31 14.53 -15.44
N VAL A 423 0.44 14.99 -14.44
CA VAL A 423 0.12 16.25 -13.72
C VAL A 423 0.35 17.44 -14.65
N THR A 424 -0.69 18.24 -14.86
CA THR A 424 -0.65 19.47 -15.68
C THR A 424 -0.53 20.69 -14.78
N THR A 425 0.33 21.65 -15.15
CA THR A 425 0.49 22.90 -14.39
C THR A 425 -0.65 23.89 -14.67
N LEU A 426 -1.02 24.70 -13.67
CA LEU A 426 -2.13 25.64 -13.77
C LEU A 426 -1.91 26.69 -14.88
N ASN A 427 -0.66 27.14 -15.08
CA ASN A 427 -0.34 28.05 -16.17
C ASN A 427 -0.60 27.42 -17.56
N THR A 428 -0.29 26.13 -17.73
CA THR A 428 -0.55 25.40 -18.99
C THR A 428 -2.05 25.26 -19.25
N ILE A 429 -2.83 25.00 -18.20
CA ILE A 429 -4.29 24.89 -18.29
C ILE A 429 -4.91 26.22 -18.76
N ARG A 430 -4.45 27.36 -18.24
CA ARG A 430 -4.92 28.68 -18.68
C ARG A 430 -4.65 28.98 -20.16
N MET A 431 -3.64 28.35 -20.74
CA MET A 431 -3.22 28.55 -22.14
C MET A 431 -3.77 27.48 -23.11
N SER A 432 -4.55 26.51 -22.61
CA SER A 432 -5.03 25.35 -23.36
C SER A 432 -6.34 25.60 -24.12
N LYS A 433 -6.63 24.76 -25.12
CA LYS A 433 -7.95 24.72 -25.82
C LYS A 433 -8.93 23.84 -25.05
N ILE A 434 -10.18 24.29 -24.89
CA ILE A 434 -11.16 23.77 -23.92
C ILE A 434 -12.42 23.31 -24.66
N PRO A 435 -13.17 22.28 -24.20
CA PRO A 435 -13.11 21.60 -22.89
C PRO A 435 -12.20 20.36 -22.83
N GLN A 436 -11.55 20.19 -21.68
CA GLN A 436 -10.63 19.10 -21.36
C GLN A 436 -10.65 18.77 -19.87
N HIS A 437 -10.13 17.58 -19.53
CA HIS A 437 -9.91 17.09 -18.17
C HIS A 437 -8.42 17.15 -17.83
N TYR A 438 -8.10 17.54 -16.60
CA TYR A 438 -6.74 17.71 -16.12
C TYR A 438 -6.55 17.08 -14.76
N ARG A 439 -5.39 16.45 -14.55
CA ARG A 439 -4.88 16.11 -13.22
C ARG A 439 -4.01 17.26 -12.75
N ILE A 440 -4.33 17.85 -11.60
CA ILE A 440 -3.55 18.96 -11.04
C ILE A 440 -3.08 18.63 -9.63
N ARG A 441 -1.98 19.28 -9.26
CA ARG A 441 -1.46 19.26 -7.89
C ARG A 441 -1.17 20.69 -7.46
N ALA A 442 -1.96 21.20 -6.53
CA ALA A 442 -1.95 22.61 -6.14
C ALA A 442 -2.30 22.76 -4.64
N LYS A 443 -1.92 23.88 -4.03
CA LYS A 443 -2.27 24.24 -2.66
C LYS A 443 -3.53 25.10 -2.63
N MET A 444 -4.36 24.96 -1.59
CA MET A 444 -5.57 25.76 -1.44
C MET A 444 -5.26 27.07 -0.72
N LEU A 445 -5.27 28.18 -1.46
CA LEU A 445 -5.03 29.53 -0.92
C LEU A 445 -6.19 30.01 -0.05
N LYS A 446 -7.40 29.82 -0.57
CA LYS A 446 -8.63 30.23 0.08
C LYS A 446 -9.78 29.38 -0.46
N PHE A 447 -10.83 29.32 0.35
CA PHE A 447 -12.10 28.75 -0.03
C PHE A 447 -13.23 29.70 0.36
N GLU A 448 -14.32 29.59 -0.40
CA GLU A 448 -15.58 30.29 -0.19
C GLU A 448 -16.73 29.24 -0.28
N PRO A 449 -17.74 29.29 0.61
CA PRO A 449 -17.96 30.25 1.69
C PRO A 449 -17.08 29.97 2.93
N LYS A 450 -16.82 31.01 3.74
CA LYS A 450 -16.06 30.88 4.99
C LYS A 450 -16.85 30.16 6.09
N LYS A 451 -18.16 30.37 6.13
CA LYS A 451 -19.06 29.63 7.02
C LYS A 451 -19.44 28.32 6.31
N LEU A 452 -18.94 27.19 6.80
CA LEU A 452 -19.06 25.91 6.11
C LEU A 452 -20.51 25.42 5.98
N HIS A 453 -21.41 25.76 6.91
CA HIS A 453 -22.83 25.46 6.76
C HIS A 453 -23.44 26.11 5.49
N GLN A 454 -22.93 27.26 5.05
CA GLN A 454 -23.39 27.93 3.82
C GLN A 454 -22.91 27.23 2.55
N SER A 455 -22.03 26.24 2.65
CA SER A 455 -21.60 25.46 1.47
C SER A 455 -22.68 24.46 1.04
N VAL A 456 -23.60 24.08 1.92
CA VAL A 456 -24.65 23.12 1.61
C VAL A 456 -25.78 23.83 0.87
N LYS A 457 -26.12 23.33 -0.32
CA LYS A 457 -27.19 23.85 -1.18
C LYS A 457 -28.13 22.72 -1.60
N LEU A 458 -29.31 23.11 -2.06
CA LEU A 458 -30.28 22.22 -2.68
C LEU A 458 -30.16 22.29 -4.20
N HIS A 459 -29.82 21.17 -4.83
CA HIS A 459 -29.66 21.03 -6.27
C HIS A 459 -30.84 20.27 -6.89
N CYS A 460 -31.44 20.84 -7.93
CA CYS A 460 -32.46 20.14 -8.71
C CYS A 460 -31.82 19.34 -9.84
N PRO A 461 -31.95 18.00 -9.89
CA PRO A 461 -31.35 17.20 -10.95
C PRO A 461 -32.01 17.39 -12.33
N GLN A 462 -33.21 17.99 -12.40
CA GLN A 462 -33.93 18.19 -13.67
C GLN A 462 -33.61 19.54 -14.32
N CYS A 463 -33.68 20.65 -13.57
CA CYS A 463 -33.41 21.99 -14.10
C CYS A 463 -32.01 22.52 -13.75
N ASN A 464 -31.22 21.79 -12.97
CA ASN A 464 -29.90 22.19 -12.45
C ASN A 464 -29.93 23.48 -11.62
N SER A 465 -31.10 23.89 -11.10
CA SER A 465 -31.20 25.04 -10.20
C SER A 465 -30.50 24.73 -8.88
N LEU A 466 -29.74 25.69 -8.36
CA LEU A 466 -29.22 25.69 -6.99
C LEU A 466 -30.05 26.65 -6.13
N GLN A 467 -30.45 26.17 -4.95
CA GLN A 467 -31.26 26.90 -3.98
C GLN A 467 -30.57 26.87 -2.61
N GLU A 468 -30.79 27.91 -1.81
CA GLU A 468 -30.38 27.93 -0.40
C GLU A 468 -31.24 26.97 0.42
N VAL A 469 -30.67 26.42 1.49
CA VAL A 469 -31.44 25.69 2.50
C VAL A 469 -32.11 26.76 3.39
N PRO A 470 -33.45 26.79 3.49
CA PRO A 470 -34.16 27.75 4.34
C PRO A 470 -33.67 27.67 5.78
N ASP A 471 -33.45 28.83 6.40
CA ASP A 471 -33.05 28.86 7.80
C ASP A 471 -34.23 28.52 8.74
N GLY A 472 -33.94 28.21 10.00
CA GLY A 472 -34.97 27.84 10.97
C GLY A 472 -35.98 28.96 11.25
N THR A 473 -35.59 30.23 11.08
CA THR A 473 -36.47 31.39 11.31
C THR A 473 -37.39 31.67 10.12
N GLU A 474 -36.89 31.54 8.90
CA GLU A 474 -37.65 31.58 7.65
C GLU A 474 -38.67 30.43 7.66
N LEU A 475 -38.24 29.22 7.99
CA LEU A 475 -39.13 28.06 8.07
C LEU A 475 -40.23 28.24 9.14
N ASP A 476 -39.88 28.73 10.33
CA ASP A 476 -40.87 29.01 11.38
C ASP A 476 -41.84 30.13 10.97
N SER A 477 -41.38 31.13 10.22
CA SER A 477 -42.25 32.21 9.72
C SER A 477 -43.30 31.70 8.73
N VAL A 478 -42.90 30.87 7.76
CA VAL A 478 -43.81 30.29 6.76
C VAL A 478 -44.82 29.34 7.42
N LEU A 479 -44.37 28.52 8.36
CA LEU A 479 -45.24 27.61 9.11
C LEU A 479 -46.24 28.37 10.00
N ARG A 480 -45.82 29.48 10.62
CA ARG A 480 -46.72 30.33 11.41
C ARG A 480 -47.75 31.05 10.55
N GLU A 481 -47.36 31.59 9.41
CA GLU A 481 -48.27 32.24 8.47
C GLU A 481 -49.32 31.25 7.94
N ALA A 482 -48.90 30.02 7.62
CA ALA A 482 -49.79 28.93 7.27
C ALA A 482 -50.76 28.56 8.40
N SER A 483 -50.28 28.55 9.65
CA SER A 483 -51.14 28.25 10.81
C SER A 483 -52.20 29.31 11.09
N ALA A 484 -51.97 30.56 10.66
CA ALA A 484 -52.90 31.69 10.87
C ALA A 484 -54.02 31.75 9.80
N THR A 485 -53.83 31.07 8.67
CA THR A 485 -54.76 31.07 7.52
C THR A 485 -55.65 29.82 7.46
N CYS A 486 -55.57 28.95 8.48
CA CYS A 486 -56.28 27.68 8.53
C CYS A 486 -57.81 27.90 8.45
N SER A 487 -58.42 27.33 7.41
CA SER A 487 -59.87 27.37 7.18
C SER A 487 -60.54 26.17 7.88
N ASP A 488 -61.84 26.28 8.15
CA ASP A 488 -62.61 25.24 8.86
C ASP A 488 -62.56 23.93 8.07
N PRO A 489 -61.99 22.84 8.62
CA PRO A 489 -61.95 21.56 7.92
C PRO A 489 -63.33 20.94 8.03
N ASP A 490 -64.14 21.03 6.96
CA ASP A 490 -65.25 20.09 6.79
C ASP A 490 -64.63 18.69 6.74
N LEU A 491 -64.80 17.95 7.84
CA LEU A 491 -64.25 16.64 8.20
C LEU A 491 -64.76 15.51 7.27
N GLN A 492 -64.66 15.67 5.95
CA GLN A 492 -64.80 14.53 5.05
C GLN A 492 -63.52 13.71 5.12
N SER A 493 -63.60 12.67 5.94
CA SER A 493 -62.60 11.65 6.16
C SER A 493 -61.87 11.31 4.86
N ILE A 494 -60.59 11.65 4.81
CA ILE A 494 -59.68 11.04 3.85
C ILE A 494 -59.76 9.53 4.13
N LEU A 495 -60.15 8.76 3.10
CA LEU A 495 -60.57 7.36 3.23
C LEU A 495 -59.55 6.43 3.91
N PHE A 496 -58.30 6.87 4.07
CA PHE A 496 -57.20 6.12 4.67
C PHE A 496 -56.50 6.90 5.80
N CYS A 497 -57.13 7.92 6.40
CA CYS A 497 -56.53 8.66 7.52
C CYS A 497 -57.51 8.89 8.67
N LYS A 498 -57.00 8.70 9.89
CA LYS A 498 -57.69 9.09 11.13
C LYS A 498 -57.23 10.47 11.58
N SER A 499 -58.17 11.40 11.72
CA SER A 499 -57.86 12.81 12.01
C SER A 499 -58.17 13.16 13.47
N VAL A 500 -57.30 13.93 14.11
CA VAL A 500 -57.50 14.48 15.45
C VAL A 500 -57.15 15.97 15.42
N VAL A 501 -58.03 16.81 15.97
CA VAL A 501 -57.87 18.28 16.00
C VAL A 501 -57.69 18.74 17.45
N TRP A 502 -56.70 19.61 17.67
CA TRP A 502 -56.49 20.29 18.95
C TRP A 502 -56.70 21.80 18.79
N ASP A 503 -57.57 22.36 19.63
CA ASP A 503 -57.71 23.80 19.82
C ASP A 503 -56.70 24.29 20.87
N THR A 504 -55.96 25.36 20.58
CA THR A 504 -55.02 25.95 21.55
C THR A 504 -55.65 27.12 22.31
N GLU A 505 -55.91 26.96 23.61
CA GLU A 505 -56.66 27.93 24.44
C GLU A 505 -55.94 29.29 24.63
N ASN A 506 -54.64 29.41 24.34
CA ASN A 506 -53.81 30.59 24.70
C ASN A 506 -52.91 31.16 23.59
N GLN A 507 -53.07 30.75 22.32
CA GLN A 507 -52.21 31.19 21.20
C GLN A 507 -53.00 31.74 19.99
N GLY A 508 -54.07 32.50 20.24
CA GLY A 508 -54.81 33.22 19.18
C GLY A 508 -55.40 32.32 18.11
N GLN A 509 -56.55 31.67 18.38
CA GLN A 509 -57.34 30.88 17.41
C GLN A 509 -56.56 29.88 16.53
N ARG A 510 -55.38 29.43 16.97
CA ARG A 510 -54.58 28.44 16.25
C ARG A 510 -55.11 27.03 16.49
N ARG A 511 -55.42 26.33 15.40
CA ARG A 511 -55.84 24.92 15.39
C ARG A 511 -54.76 24.05 14.77
N VAL A 512 -54.50 22.90 15.38
CA VAL A 512 -53.55 21.91 14.86
C VAL A 512 -54.32 20.63 14.55
N ALA A 513 -54.31 20.19 13.30
CA ALA A 513 -54.90 18.92 12.88
C ALA A 513 -53.81 17.91 12.54
N VAL A 514 -53.94 16.70 13.08
CA VAL A 514 -53.01 15.59 12.84
C VAL A 514 -53.80 14.46 12.20
N HIS A 515 -53.37 14.03 11.02
CA HIS A 515 -53.96 12.94 10.27
C HIS A 515 -53.01 11.75 10.26
N PHE A 516 -53.38 10.67 10.94
CA PHE A 516 -52.63 9.41 10.99
C PHE A 516 -53.00 8.56 9.79
N VAL A 517 -52.01 8.17 8.99
CA VAL A 517 -52.22 7.29 7.83
C VAL A 517 -52.48 5.87 8.31
N GLU A 518 -53.64 5.33 7.96
CA GLU A 518 -54.05 3.97 8.30
C GLU A 518 -53.46 2.96 7.29
N HIS A 519 -53.03 1.83 7.82
CA HIS A 519 -52.55 0.66 7.09
C HIS A 519 -52.91 -0.56 7.95
N ASN A 520 -53.72 -1.45 7.39
CA ASN A 520 -54.28 -2.69 7.97
C ASN A 520 -54.66 -2.59 9.46
N GLU A 521 -55.97 -2.57 9.79
CA GLU A 521 -56.74 -2.54 11.08
C GLU A 521 -56.11 -2.90 12.47
N LEU A 522 -54.80 -3.09 12.59
CA LEU A 522 -54.04 -3.37 13.79
C LEU A 522 -53.24 -2.13 14.20
N LEU A 523 -53.09 -1.95 15.51
CA LEU A 523 -52.34 -0.87 16.14
C LEU A 523 -50.92 -0.79 15.55
N GLN A 524 -50.70 0.19 14.66
CA GLN A 524 -49.37 0.48 14.16
C GLN A 524 -48.51 1.02 15.30
N ASN A 525 -47.25 0.60 15.31
CA ASN A 525 -46.26 1.28 16.12
C ASN A 525 -46.12 2.72 15.60
N PRO A 526 -46.00 3.72 16.49
CA PRO A 526 -45.87 5.11 16.07
C PRO A 526 -44.66 5.30 15.14
N GLU A 527 -43.56 4.58 15.38
CA GLU A 527 -42.32 4.64 14.60
C GLU A 527 -42.48 4.19 13.13
N ASP A 528 -43.56 3.48 12.79
CA ASP A 528 -43.87 3.01 11.43
C ASP A 528 -44.96 3.85 10.75
N SER A 529 -45.59 4.78 11.48
CA SER A 529 -46.74 5.54 11.01
C SER A 529 -46.33 6.84 10.29
N LEU A 530 -46.95 7.11 9.14
CA LEU A 530 -46.86 8.41 8.45
C LEU A 530 -47.94 9.36 8.99
N VAL A 531 -47.57 10.63 9.21
CA VAL A 531 -48.47 11.63 9.76
C VAL A 531 -48.54 12.86 8.85
N PHE A 532 -49.77 13.30 8.54
CA PHE A 532 -49.98 14.61 7.92
C PHE A 532 -50.32 15.62 9.00
N LEU A 533 -49.67 16.79 8.95
CA LEU A 533 -49.79 17.81 9.99
C LEU A 533 -50.22 19.15 9.38
N GLU A 534 -51.36 19.66 9.82
CA GLU A 534 -51.88 20.98 9.46
C GLU A 534 -51.75 21.94 10.65
N GLY A 535 -51.31 23.16 10.38
CA GLY A 535 -51.18 24.22 11.39
C GLY A 535 -50.04 24.02 12.41
N GLY A 536 -49.17 23.02 12.21
CA GLY A 536 -48.03 22.73 13.09
C GLY A 536 -46.88 23.74 13.00
N THR A 537 -46.26 24.04 14.14
CA THR A 537 -45.02 24.84 14.22
C THR A 537 -43.79 23.97 13.99
N LEU A 538 -42.65 24.61 13.72
CA LEU A 538 -41.38 23.91 13.53
C LEU A 538 -41.01 23.02 14.73
N ASN A 539 -41.18 23.52 15.96
CA ASN A 539 -40.85 22.77 17.18
C ASN A 539 -41.78 21.56 17.40
N GLU A 540 -43.05 21.64 16.99
CA GLU A 540 -43.96 20.50 17.03
C GLU A 540 -43.58 19.49 15.96
N ILE A 541 -43.36 19.91 14.71
CA ILE A 541 -42.91 19.00 13.63
C ILE A 541 -41.66 18.22 14.07
N LEU A 542 -40.66 18.89 14.66
CA LEU A 542 -39.44 18.25 15.16
C LEU A 542 -39.64 17.30 16.35
N LYS A 543 -40.71 17.48 17.14
CA LYS A 543 -41.07 16.54 18.21
C LYS A 543 -41.80 15.33 17.64
N PHE A 544 -42.73 15.56 16.72
CA PHE A 544 -43.46 14.52 16.03
C PHE A 544 -42.54 13.64 15.17
N SER A 545 -41.59 14.24 14.44
CA SER A 545 -40.65 13.52 13.58
C SER A 545 -39.70 12.58 14.33
N LYS A 546 -39.53 12.76 15.65
CA LYS A 546 -38.78 11.84 16.52
C LYS A 546 -39.60 10.64 16.99
N THR A 547 -40.92 10.72 16.90
CA THR A 547 -41.85 9.70 17.39
C THR A 547 -42.44 8.89 16.24
N PHE A 548 -42.66 9.53 15.09
CA PHE A 548 -43.30 8.94 13.93
C PHE A 548 -42.32 8.69 12.78
N LYS A 549 -42.67 7.78 11.86
CA LYS A 549 -41.83 7.43 10.71
C LYS A 549 -41.48 8.64 9.84
N GLY A 550 -42.45 9.52 9.65
CA GLY A 550 -42.23 10.80 8.99
C GLY A 550 -43.46 11.69 8.98
N ILE A 551 -43.22 12.97 8.73
CA ILE A 551 -44.23 14.04 8.80
C ILE A 551 -44.32 14.74 7.45
N ILE A 552 -45.54 14.96 6.95
CA ILE A 552 -45.82 15.79 5.78
C ILE A 552 -46.71 16.96 6.20
N PRO A 553 -46.26 18.21 6.12
CA PRO A 553 -47.08 19.38 6.33
C PRO A 553 -48.06 19.56 5.19
N VAL A 554 -49.29 19.81 5.57
CA VAL A 554 -50.43 19.89 4.65
C VAL A 554 -51.26 21.12 4.94
N THR A 555 -52.08 21.50 3.97
CA THR A 555 -53.13 22.50 4.14
C THR A 555 -54.39 22.01 3.43
N SER A 556 -55.54 22.39 3.97
CA SER A 556 -56.84 22.10 3.40
C SER A 556 -57.19 23.12 2.30
N LYS A 557 -57.44 22.64 1.09
CA LYS A 557 -57.91 23.46 -0.05
C LYS A 557 -59.06 22.74 -0.76
N GLU A 558 -60.20 23.41 -0.89
CA GLU A 558 -61.36 22.89 -1.65
C GLU A 558 -61.69 21.43 -1.28
N ASP A 559 -61.80 21.15 0.02
CA ASP A 559 -62.09 19.84 0.63
C ASP A 559 -61.05 18.73 0.39
N CYS A 560 -59.84 19.07 -0.05
CA CYS A 560 -58.72 18.14 -0.21
C CYS A 560 -57.50 18.57 0.61
N LEU A 561 -56.77 17.60 1.18
CA LEU A 561 -55.43 17.86 1.69
C LEU A 561 -54.44 17.96 0.53
N VAL A 562 -53.76 19.10 0.48
CA VAL A 562 -52.65 19.36 -0.42
C VAL A 562 -51.37 19.60 0.39
N LEU A 563 -50.22 19.47 -0.26
CA LEU A 563 -48.95 19.84 0.36
C LEU A 563 -49.01 21.32 0.74
N LEU A 564 -48.48 21.69 1.90
CA LEU A 564 -48.55 23.08 2.39
C LEU A 564 -47.97 24.07 1.37
N ASP A 565 -46.68 23.94 1.08
CA ASP A 565 -45.97 24.70 0.05
C ASP A 565 -44.60 24.07 -0.21
N LEU A 566 -44.01 24.26 -1.38
CA LEU A 566 -42.67 23.74 -1.69
C LEU A 566 -41.52 24.65 -1.19
N SER A 567 -41.82 25.78 -0.52
CA SER A 567 -40.81 26.53 0.26
C SER A 567 -40.44 25.83 1.56
N VAL A 568 -41.34 24.99 2.08
CA VAL A 568 -41.06 24.14 3.23
C VAL A 568 -40.68 22.74 2.74
N PRO A 569 -39.97 21.94 3.55
CA PRO A 569 -39.78 20.54 3.20
C PRO A 569 -41.13 19.87 2.90
N TYR A 570 -41.16 18.93 1.96
CA TYR A 570 -42.37 18.14 1.71
C TYR A 570 -42.44 16.93 2.65
N PHE A 571 -41.32 16.57 3.29
CA PHE A 571 -41.23 15.42 4.18
C PHE A 571 -40.13 15.61 5.23
N TRP A 572 -40.43 15.25 6.48
CA TRP A 572 -39.48 15.17 7.58
C TRP A 572 -39.35 13.73 8.05
N GLN A 573 -38.12 13.31 8.31
CA GLN A 573 -37.83 11.98 8.85
C GLN A 573 -36.76 12.11 9.93
N GLY A 574 -37.12 11.91 11.20
CA GLY A 574 -36.24 12.26 12.30
C GLY A 574 -35.86 13.74 12.25
N ASN A 575 -34.56 14.03 12.13
CA ASN A 575 -34.06 15.40 11.97
C ASN A 575 -33.86 15.79 10.48
N MET A 576 -34.03 14.85 9.55
CA MET A 576 -33.83 15.08 8.12
C MET A 576 -35.02 15.82 7.51
N GLN A 577 -34.72 16.74 6.61
CA GLN A 577 -35.69 17.58 5.91
C GLN A 577 -35.52 17.32 4.41
N TYR A 578 -36.61 17.04 3.69
CA TYR A 578 -36.55 16.78 2.25
C TYR A 578 -37.34 17.82 1.48
N TYR A 579 -36.71 18.46 0.49
CA TYR A 579 -37.28 19.57 -0.26
C TYR A 579 -37.59 19.18 -1.71
N GLY A 580 -38.56 19.85 -2.32
CA GLY A 580 -38.97 19.65 -3.70
C GLY A 580 -38.71 20.88 -4.57
N CYS A 581 -38.43 20.68 -5.86
CA CYS A 581 -38.19 21.78 -6.79
C CYS A 581 -39.50 22.47 -7.17
N LYS A 582 -39.68 23.75 -6.83
CA LYS A 582 -40.86 24.54 -7.21
C LYS A 582 -41.14 24.62 -8.71
N HIS A 583 -40.09 24.60 -9.54
CA HIS A 583 -40.23 24.76 -10.99
C HIS A 583 -40.51 23.45 -11.74
N CYS A 584 -40.06 22.33 -11.18
CA CYS A 584 -40.13 21.03 -11.85
C CYS A 584 -41.17 20.09 -11.25
N SER A 585 -41.65 20.39 -10.04
CA SER A 585 -42.67 19.60 -9.37
C SER A 585 -44.06 20.05 -9.79
N ASP A 586 -44.96 19.07 -9.89
CA ASP A 586 -46.40 19.30 -10.08
C ASP A 586 -47.14 18.50 -8.99
N PRO A 587 -47.25 19.06 -7.76
CA PRO A 587 -47.76 18.34 -6.61
C PRO A 587 -49.22 17.89 -6.79
N LYS A 588 -49.46 16.59 -6.65
CA LYS A 588 -50.79 15.99 -6.65
C LYS A 588 -51.43 16.08 -5.26
N VAL A 589 -52.75 15.86 -5.21
CA VAL A 589 -53.49 15.72 -3.94
C VAL A 589 -52.95 14.56 -3.10
N LEU A 590 -52.95 14.71 -1.78
CA LEU A 590 -52.39 13.74 -0.82
C LEU A 590 -53.11 12.39 -0.87
N ALA A 591 -54.35 12.37 -1.36
CA ALA A 591 -55.11 11.13 -1.60
C ALA A 591 -54.38 10.12 -2.51
N SER A 592 -53.46 10.61 -3.36
CA SER A 592 -52.61 9.76 -4.21
C SER A 592 -51.73 8.79 -3.41
N LEU A 593 -51.40 9.10 -2.15
CA LEU A 593 -50.59 8.23 -1.27
C LEU A 593 -51.34 6.98 -0.79
N SER A 594 -52.66 6.91 -0.98
CA SER A 594 -53.46 5.71 -0.69
C SER A 594 -52.90 4.45 -1.38
N CYS A 595 -52.32 4.59 -2.57
CA CYS A 595 -51.69 3.47 -3.29
C CYS A 595 -50.45 2.91 -2.59
N LEU A 596 -49.70 3.73 -1.86
CA LEU A 596 -48.57 3.28 -1.03
C LEU A 596 -49.09 2.67 0.29
N ALA A 597 -50.07 3.32 0.91
CA ALA A 597 -50.67 2.85 2.16
C ALA A 597 -51.33 1.45 2.00
N ALA A 598 -51.83 1.12 0.81
CA ALA A 598 -52.45 -0.16 0.51
C ALA A 598 -51.46 -1.34 0.29
N GLN A 599 -50.15 -1.10 0.24
CA GLN A 599 -49.13 -2.15 0.07
C GLN A 599 -48.94 -2.93 1.38
N GLU A 600 -48.65 -4.24 1.32
CA GLU A 600 -48.45 -5.09 2.52
C GLU A 600 -47.37 -4.57 3.49
N ASN A 601 -46.35 -3.86 2.98
CA ASN A 601 -45.31 -3.19 3.76
C ASN A 601 -45.07 -1.80 3.15
N PRO A 602 -45.78 -0.76 3.59
CA PRO A 602 -45.65 0.57 3.00
C PRO A 602 -44.25 1.15 3.30
N SER A 603 -43.43 1.28 2.26
CA SER A 603 -42.13 1.94 2.38
C SER A 603 -42.30 3.45 2.36
N TRP A 604 -42.33 4.09 3.53
CA TRP A 604 -42.37 5.54 3.69
C TRP A 604 -41.00 6.19 3.46
N GLU A 605 -40.44 5.94 2.27
CA GLU A 605 -39.21 6.57 1.80
C GLU A 605 -39.52 7.87 1.06
N HIS A 606 -38.68 8.88 1.29
CA HIS A 606 -38.87 10.23 0.74
C HIS A 606 -38.97 10.24 -0.81
N THR A 607 -38.17 9.39 -1.48
CA THR A 607 -38.21 9.24 -2.95
C THR A 607 -39.53 8.63 -3.44
N SER A 608 -40.04 7.61 -2.75
CA SER A 608 -41.32 6.97 -3.07
C SER A 608 -42.48 7.95 -2.89
N ILE A 609 -42.48 8.69 -1.78
CA ILE A 609 -43.47 9.74 -1.50
C ILE A 609 -43.43 10.83 -2.58
N ALA A 610 -42.23 11.33 -2.91
CA ALA A 610 -42.05 12.34 -3.93
C ALA A 610 -42.56 11.88 -5.31
N GLN A 611 -42.24 10.64 -5.70
CA GLN A 611 -42.69 10.06 -6.97
C GLN A 611 -44.23 10.01 -7.07
N VAL A 612 -44.90 9.56 -6.01
CA VAL A 612 -46.36 9.45 -5.99
C VAL A 612 -47.02 10.84 -6.01
N LEU A 613 -46.46 11.78 -5.25
CA LEU A 613 -46.96 13.16 -5.18
C LEU A 613 -46.56 14.02 -6.39
N GLY A 614 -45.76 13.51 -7.35
CA GLY A 614 -45.32 14.33 -8.50
C GLY A 614 -44.29 15.40 -8.13
N ILE A 615 -43.55 15.19 -7.04
CA ILE A 615 -42.53 16.09 -6.53
C ILE A 615 -41.17 15.66 -7.09
N VAL A 616 -40.39 16.63 -7.56
CA VAL A 616 -38.99 16.42 -7.96
C VAL A 616 -38.11 16.71 -6.76
N PRO A 617 -37.54 15.69 -6.09
CA PRO A 617 -36.77 15.89 -4.88
C PRO A 617 -35.47 16.64 -5.18
N LEU A 618 -35.18 17.66 -4.37
CA LEU A 618 -33.90 18.36 -4.38
C LEU A 618 -32.85 17.52 -3.65
N GLN A 619 -31.62 17.60 -4.13
CA GLN A 619 -30.48 16.89 -3.55
C GLN A 619 -29.60 17.86 -2.78
N TYR A 620 -29.21 17.48 -1.57
CA TYR A 620 -28.19 18.21 -0.83
C TYR A 620 -26.83 18.03 -1.48
N VAL A 621 -26.15 19.14 -1.76
CA VAL A 621 -24.81 19.17 -2.36
C VAL A 621 -23.95 20.21 -1.66
N PHE A 622 -22.67 19.92 -1.52
CA PHE A 622 -21.65 20.91 -1.21
C PHE A 622 -21.34 21.72 -2.46
N VAL A 623 -21.42 23.04 -2.32
CA VAL A 623 -21.00 24.03 -3.30
C VAL A 623 -19.93 24.89 -2.66
N MET A 624 -18.69 24.72 -3.12
CA MET A 624 -17.57 25.52 -2.65
C MET A 624 -16.74 26.02 -3.83
N LYS A 625 -16.09 27.15 -3.64
CA LYS A 625 -15.10 27.70 -4.56
C LYS A 625 -13.73 27.63 -3.90
N PHE A 626 -12.79 26.94 -4.51
CA PHE A 626 -11.40 26.83 -4.08
C PHE A 626 -10.52 27.65 -5.01
N THR A 627 -9.69 28.53 -4.45
CA THR A 627 -8.62 29.18 -5.19
C THR A 627 -7.36 28.38 -4.97
N LEU A 628 -6.87 27.75 -6.05
CA LEU A 628 -5.72 26.85 -6.04
C LEU A 628 -4.48 27.52 -6.63
N ASP A 629 -3.30 27.18 -6.11
CA ASP A 629 -2.01 27.69 -6.54
C ASP A 629 -0.95 26.57 -6.57
N ASP A 630 -0.28 26.37 -7.70
CA ASP A 630 0.77 25.35 -7.88
C ASP A 630 2.20 25.93 -8.01
N GLY A 631 2.36 27.24 -7.76
CA GLY A 631 3.58 28.01 -7.97
C GLY A 631 3.78 28.48 -9.42
N THR A 632 2.98 28.01 -10.38
CA THR A 632 3.00 28.47 -11.78
C THR A 632 1.88 29.44 -12.10
N GLY A 633 0.79 29.42 -11.33
CA GLY A 633 -0.30 30.37 -11.41
C GLY A 633 -1.44 30.03 -10.45
N THR A 634 -2.47 30.87 -10.44
CA THR A 634 -3.68 30.67 -9.64
C THR A 634 -4.88 30.31 -10.51
N LEU A 635 -5.76 29.45 -9.97
CA LEU A 635 -6.98 29.00 -10.64
C LEU A 635 -8.14 28.85 -9.65
N ASP A 636 -9.30 29.39 -10.00
CA ASP A 636 -10.55 29.17 -9.26
C ASP A 636 -11.25 27.90 -9.76
N VAL A 637 -11.55 26.99 -8.83
CA VAL A 637 -12.16 25.69 -9.11
C VAL A 637 -13.35 25.47 -8.18
N PHE A 638 -14.47 25.00 -8.73
CA PHE A 638 -15.68 24.70 -7.98
C PHE A 638 -15.70 23.25 -7.51
N LEU A 639 -16.16 23.03 -6.29
CA LEU A 639 -16.57 21.74 -5.77
C LEU A 639 -18.10 21.69 -5.81
N LEU A 640 -18.64 20.72 -6.55
CA LEU A 640 -20.06 20.37 -6.55
C LEU A 640 -20.15 18.87 -6.33
N ASP A 641 -20.45 18.46 -5.11
CA ASP A 641 -20.46 17.05 -4.70
C ASP A 641 -21.47 16.80 -3.57
N HIS A 642 -22.02 15.60 -3.48
CA HIS A 642 -23.02 15.24 -2.47
C HIS A 642 -22.46 14.39 -1.32
N LYS A 643 -21.27 13.78 -1.48
CA LYS A 643 -20.68 12.91 -0.46
C LYS A 643 -19.18 12.62 -0.67
N LYS A 644 -18.74 12.40 -1.90
CA LYS A 644 -17.44 11.80 -2.23
C LYS A 644 -16.25 12.59 -1.70
N PHE A 645 -16.24 13.91 -1.82
CA PHE A 645 -15.08 14.74 -1.52
C PHE A 645 -14.74 14.75 -0.03
N PHE A 646 -15.73 15.00 0.83
CA PHE A 646 -15.54 15.04 2.28
C PHE A 646 -15.73 13.68 2.96
N GLN A 647 -16.21 12.68 2.22
CA GLN A 647 -16.72 11.41 2.77
C GLN A 647 -17.87 11.61 3.79
N ILE A 648 -18.52 12.77 3.76
CA ILE A 648 -19.62 13.17 4.63
C ILE A 648 -20.84 13.41 3.75
N PRO A 649 -22.02 12.84 4.03
CA PRO A 649 -23.24 13.15 3.29
C PRO A 649 -23.66 14.61 3.48
N ALA A 650 -23.84 15.35 2.38
CA ALA A 650 -24.29 16.75 2.43
C ALA A 650 -25.68 16.91 3.07
N SER A 651 -26.51 15.88 3.02
CA SER A 651 -27.83 15.84 3.67
C SER A 651 -27.75 15.84 5.20
N GLU A 652 -26.71 15.24 5.77
CA GLU A 652 -26.62 15.00 7.23
C GLU A 652 -25.75 16.04 7.95
N VAL A 653 -24.89 16.75 7.23
CA VAL A 653 -23.93 17.67 7.84
C VAL A 653 -24.61 18.82 8.59
N LEU A 654 -25.78 19.30 8.15
CA LEU A 654 -26.47 20.42 8.81
C LEU A 654 -27.10 20.02 10.15
N ILE A 655 -27.33 18.73 10.38
CA ILE A 655 -28.04 18.22 11.57
C ILE A 655 -27.16 17.40 12.51
N ASN A 656 -25.92 17.10 12.11
CA ASN A 656 -24.98 16.29 12.88
C ASN A 656 -23.71 17.07 13.22
N ASN A 657 -23.56 17.41 14.50
CA ASN A 657 -22.42 18.19 15.00
C ASN A 657 -21.07 17.50 14.73
N ILE A 658 -21.00 16.17 14.81
CA ILE A 658 -19.76 15.41 14.52
C ILE A 658 -19.35 15.62 13.07
N PHE A 659 -20.30 15.64 12.14
CA PHE A 659 -20.02 15.91 10.73
C PHE A 659 -19.62 17.37 10.49
N GLN A 660 -20.19 18.33 11.22
CA GLN A 660 -19.76 19.74 11.15
C GLN A 660 -18.33 19.90 11.65
N GLU A 661 -18.01 19.34 12.81
CA GLU A 661 -16.66 19.35 13.40
C GLU A 661 -15.66 18.65 12.48
N ASN A 662 -16.03 17.52 11.87
CA ASN A 662 -15.19 16.83 10.89
C ASN A 662 -14.94 17.67 9.64
N MET A 663 -15.99 18.31 9.10
CA MET A 663 -15.85 19.20 7.94
C MET A 663 -14.95 20.40 8.27
N GLU A 664 -15.11 21.00 9.45
CA GLU A 664 -14.23 22.07 9.94
C GLU A 664 -12.79 21.60 10.11
N ARG A 665 -12.58 20.42 10.71
CA ARG A 665 -11.26 19.79 10.87
C ARG A 665 -10.58 19.58 9.53
N ILE A 666 -11.31 19.04 8.55
CA ILE A 666 -10.82 18.85 7.18
C ILE A 666 -10.43 20.21 6.58
N MET A 667 -11.33 21.19 6.57
CA MET A 667 -11.06 22.49 5.96
C MET A 667 -9.93 23.25 6.64
N ASN A 668 -9.80 23.13 7.97
CA ASN A 668 -8.69 23.69 8.74
C ASN A 668 -7.35 23.01 8.41
N LYS A 669 -7.36 21.72 8.05
CA LYS A 669 -6.18 21.04 7.52
C LYS A 669 -5.88 21.46 6.08
N LEU A 670 -6.88 21.51 5.21
CA LEU A 670 -6.74 21.90 3.79
C LEU A 670 -6.25 23.35 3.63
N CYS A 671 -6.76 24.27 4.45
CA CYS A 671 -6.50 25.70 4.37
C CYS A 671 -6.44 26.34 5.79
N PRO A 672 -5.37 26.07 6.57
CA PRO A 672 -5.20 26.62 7.91
C PRO A 672 -5.08 28.15 7.91
N ALA A 673 -5.78 28.81 8.84
CA ALA A 673 -5.73 30.26 8.98
C ALA A 673 -4.34 30.76 9.42
N GLY A 674 -3.89 31.88 8.85
CA GLY A 674 -2.66 32.58 9.28
C GLY A 674 -1.33 31.94 8.85
N LYS A 675 -1.35 30.90 8.00
CA LYS A 675 -0.13 30.25 7.49
C LYS A 675 0.33 30.82 6.15
N THR A 676 1.63 30.72 5.88
CA THR A 676 2.21 31.13 4.59
C THR A 676 1.97 30.07 3.50
N LEU A 677 2.06 30.46 2.22
CA LEU A 677 1.88 29.55 1.07
C LEU A 677 2.72 28.27 1.17
N ASN A 678 3.91 28.36 1.77
CA ASN A 678 4.82 27.24 1.90
C ASN A 678 4.31 26.18 2.89
N ASP A 679 3.50 26.58 3.87
CA ASP A 679 3.01 25.73 4.95
C ASP A 679 1.64 25.09 4.66
N LEU A 680 1.00 25.45 3.53
CA LEU A 680 -0.27 24.86 3.10
C LEU A 680 -0.03 23.45 2.52
N PRO A 681 -0.92 22.48 2.78
CA PRO A 681 -0.79 21.14 2.22
C PRO A 681 -1.08 21.13 0.71
N TRP A 682 -0.60 20.09 0.04
CA TRP A 682 -0.88 19.88 -1.37
C TRP A 682 -2.18 19.11 -1.58
N LEU A 683 -3.01 19.59 -2.49
CA LEU A 683 -4.18 18.90 -2.98
C LEU A 683 -3.86 18.30 -4.35
N GLU A 684 -4.21 17.05 -4.54
CA GLU A 684 -4.16 16.37 -5.82
C GLU A 684 -5.59 16.07 -6.24
N CYS A 685 -6.02 16.66 -7.36
CA CYS A 685 -7.41 16.58 -7.79
C CYS A 685 -7.53 16.56 -9.32
N PHE A 686 -8.60 15.93 -9.81
CA PHE A 686 -9.01 16.09 -11.19
C PHE A 686 -9.94 17.27 -11.35
N ILE A 687 -9.71 18.07 -12.39
CA ILE A 687 -10.55 19.19 -12.75
C ILE A 687 -11.00 19.09 -14.20
N LYS A 688 -12.27 19.38 -14.44
CA LYS A 688 -12.85 19.50 -15.79
C LYS A 688 -13.16 20.95 -16.09
N SER A 689 -12.87 21.38 -17.31
CA SER A 689 -13.17 22.74 -17.79
C SER A 689 -14.49 22.76 -18.55
N TYR A 690 -15.32 23.79 -18.33
CA TYR A 690 -16.60 23.98 -19.00
C TYR A 690 -16.93 25.46 -19.16
N TYR A 691 -17.77 25.79 -20.14
CA TYR A 691 -18.23 27.16 -20.37
C TYR A 691 -19.57 27.40 -19.68
N VAL A 692 -19.64 28.48 -18.92
CA VAL A 692 -20.87 29.05 -18.38
C VAL A 692 -21.21 30.29 -19.20
N ARG A 693 -22.49 30.46 -19.54
CA ARG A 693 -22.99 31.70 -20.12
C ARG A 693 -23.44 32.60 -18.99
N ASP A 694 -22.77 33.73 -18.83
CA ASP A 694 -23.21 34.82 -17.97
C ASP A 694 -23.61 36.01 -18.86
N GLY A 695 -24.92 36.12 -19.12
CA GLY A 695 -25.45 37.04 -20.12
C GLY A 695 -24.88 36.79 -21.52
N THR A 696 -24.12 37.76 -22.06
CA THR A 696 -23.47 37.70 -23.37
C THR A 696 -22.06 37.10 -23.35
N GLU A 697 -21.46 36.94 -22.17
CA GLU A 697 -20.08 36.45 -22.02
C GLU A 697 -20.04 34.95 -21.75
N LYS A 698 -19.09 34.27 -22.41
CA LYS A 698 -18.78 32.86 -22.12
C LYS A 698 -17.65 32.85 -21.09
N LEU A 699 -18.02 32.65 -19.82
CA LEU A 699 -17.07 32.47 -18.73
C LEU A 699 -16.57 31.03 -18.73
N LEU A 700 -15.27 30.89 -18.51
CA LEU A 700 -14.62 29.60 -18.39
C LEU A 700 -14.52 29.19 -16.92
N CYS A 701 -15.06 28.04 -16.57
CA CYS A 701 -15.07 27.52 -15.21
C CYS A 701 -14.43 26.14 -15.13
N TYR A 702 -13.98 25.80 -13.92
CA TYR A 702 -13.36 24.51 -13.60
C TYR A 702 -14.10 23.86 -12.45
N GLN A 703 -14.28 22.55 -12.49
CA GLN A 703 -14.94 21.79 -11.43
C GLN A 703 -14.13 20.56 -11.04
N ILE A 704 -14.00 20.31 -9.73
CA ILE A 704 -13.39 19.10 -9.17
C ILE A 704 -14.29 17.89 -9.43
N PHE A 705 -13.69 16.77 -9.84
CA PHE A 705 -14.36 15.48 -9.94
C PHE A 705 -13.42 14.34 -9.51
N ASP A 706 -13.97 13.15 -9.24
CA ASP A 706 -13.26 11.91 -8.89
C ASP A 706 -12.09 12.07 -7.89
N THR A 707 -12.29 12.95 -6.92
CA THR A 707 -11.31 13.30 -5.88
C THR A 707 -11.99 13.23 -4.51
N THR A 708 -11.35 12.58 -3.54
CA THR A 708 -11.78 12.52 -2.12
C THR A 708 -10.68 13.03 -1.21
N VAL A 709 -10.98 13.49 0.00
CA VAL A 709 -9.95 13.70 1.04
C VAL A 709 -9.40 12.36 1.55
N ALA A 710 -8.12 12.32 1.93
CA ALA A 710 -7.48 11.11 2.46
C ALA A 710 -8.00 10.75 3.87
N GLU A 711 -8.01 9.46 4.22
CA GLU A 711 -8.54 8.97 5.52
C GLU A 711 -7.78 9.53 6.73
N ASP A 712 -6.50 9.88 6.57
CA ASP A 712 -5.63 10.41 7.63
C ASP A 712 -5.82 11.94 7.87
N VAL A 713 -6.79 12.56 7.20
CA VAL A 713 -7.14 14.00 7.33
C VAL A 713 -8.15 14.23 8.44
#